data_AF-A0A3L8SMJ2-F1
#
_entry.id   AF-A0A3L8SMJ2-F1
#
_cell.length_a   1.000
_cell.length_b   1.000
_cell.length_c   1.000
_cell.angle_alpha   90.00
_cell.angle_beta   90.00
_cell.angle_gamma   90.00
#
_symmetry.space_group_name_H-M   'P 1'
#
loop_
_entity.id
_entity.type
_entity.pdbx_description
1 polymer ?
#
loop_
_entity_poly.entity_id
_entity_poly.type
_entity_poly.pdbx_seq_one_letter_code
_entity_poly.pdbx_strand_id
1 'polypeptide(L)'
;MGEARRQRRLLLMVVCVALLLDNMLYMVIVPIIPDYIAAMRGGGGTAGPSAPAGGNGSGGGNRSLLPARYPPATGSNEDVQIGVLFASKAMLQLLVNPLSGTLIDRVGYEAPLLAGLAVLFLSTATFAFAENYATLFAARSLQGLGSAFADTAGIALIADRYAEEPARSRALGTALACISFGSLAAPPFGGVLYEFAGKRVPFLVLACVCLLDGLMLLVLAPPGGTGARANMPVGTPIHRLMIDPYIAVVAGALATCNIPLAFLEPTIANWMKDSMGASEWEVGLTWLPAFFPHVLGVYVTVQLAAAYPHLQWFYGALGMAIIGASSCLVPACRNFGQVIIPLCGICFGIALVDTALLPTLAFLVDVRHVSVYGSVYAIADISYCVAYALGPIVAGQIVHTMGFAQLNLGMGLANVLYAPVLLFLKNVCQMKPSHSERNILLEEGPKGLYDTIKMEERKGMGKSLQPAGEMDENGMGSYHRDLKGVSEEDSSDYEYNTKRNAGMPDLEKDMQKNEKDTCSKDERAKLDLHSIDNRHHSQVVEFYTGLVPEAEGMVSRSMCDPHRKSDLRSRFRMSEPSLPRRQVPKLPVPPLQQTLHMYLQCMKHLVPEEQFKKTKAIVDKFGIAGGLGESLQQMLEERSEKTINWVFNYWLDDMYLNNRLPLPVNSSPAIIFARQHFKDINDQLRFAANLISGVQDYKALLDTHALPTDFSRGQLSGHPLCMKQYYGLFSSYRLPGLTKDTLVAQKSNVMPEPEHIIVACNNQFFVLDVVINFRRLSEGDLFTQLQKIAKMAENEEEMLPPIGLLTTDGRTEWAEARMTLMKDSTNRDSLDMIERCICLVCLDSPSGVELNNTNMAFQMLHGGGYHKNGANRWYDKPMQFVVGRDGLCGTVCEHSPFDGIVMVQCAEYLLRHMCHRRLVPTYESASLRRFDEGRVENIRSATSEAFAFVKAMADDKAAVSDSEKMQKFKDAIAAQTNYSVLAVTGMAIDNHLLGLREVAREHFKELPEIFTDETYLTSNRFILSTSQVPTTMEMFCCYGPVVPNGYGACYNPQPEHLLFCISSFKECKETSSAMFAKAVEASLLAMRDLCNKCSSTTAKPPAKQDATTQLQSDHQH
;
A
#
# COMPACT_ATOMS: atom_id res chain seq x y z
N MET A 1 4.78 -15.33 -1.94
CA MET A 1 3.75 -16.03 -1.14
C MET A 1 4.32 -16.85 0.03
N GLY A 2 5.23 -17.82 -0.19
CA GLY A 2 5.72 -18.70 0.90
C GLY A 2 6.40 -17.97 2.06
N GLU A 3 7.15 -16.91 1.77
CA GLU A 3 7.93 -16.14 2.75
C GLU A 3 7.05 -15.38 3.77
N ALA A 4 6.03 -14.64 3.31
CA ALA A 4 5.05 -14.00 4.20
C ALA A 4 4.31 -15.03 5.10
N ARG A 5 4.04 -16.24 4.59
CA ARG A 5 3.46 -17.34 5.38
C ARG A 5 4.44 -17.92 6.41
N ARG A 6 5.75 -17.86 6.15
CA ARG A 6 6.81 -18.19 7.12
C ARG A 6 6.90 -17.10 8.21
N GLN A 7 6.92 -15.83 7.82
CA GLN A 7 7.02 -14.69 8.76
C GLN A 7 5.85 -14.66 9.75
N ARG A 8 4.59 -14.80 9.30
CA ARG A 8 3.42 -14.85 10.20
C ARG A 8 3.52 -15.99 11.23
N ARG A 9 4.02 -17.17 10.83
CA ARG A 9 4.24 -18.31 11.75
C ARG A 9 5.34 -18.06 12.77
N LEU A 10 6.41 -17.35 12.39
CA LEU A 10 7.50 -17.00 13.31
C LEU A 10 7.08 -15.91 14.30
N LEU A 11 6.26 -14.93 13.87
CA LEU A 11 5.67 -13.93 14.78
C LEU A 11 4.69 -14.56 15.77
N LEU A 12 3.84 -15.50 15.32
CA LEU A 12 2.97 -16.28 16.21
C LEU A 12 3.79 -17.08 17.23
N MET A 13 4.93 -17.67 16.81
CA MET A 13 5.82 -18.41 17.70
C MET A 13 6.43 -17.52 18.79
N VAL A 14 6.89 -16.30 18.45
CA VAL A 14 7.37 -15.31 19.43
C VAL A 14 6.28 -14.95 20.44
N VAL A 15 5.10 -14.55 19.98
CA VAL A 15 4.00 -14.17 20.90
C VAL A 15 3.61 -15.34 21.81
N CYS A 16 3.56 -16.57 21.30
CA CYS A 16 3.32 -17.75 22.13
C CYS A 16 4.41 -17.98 23.19
N VAL A 17 5.68 -17.66 22.91
CA VAL A 17 6.79 -17.76 23.88
C VAL A 17 6.73 -16.63 24.91
N ALA A 18 6.48 -15.38 24.50
CA ALA A 18 6.30 -14.25 25.41
C ALA A 18 5.18 -14.52 26.44
N LEU A 19 3.99 -14.90 25.97
CA LEU A 19 2.83 -15.21 26.81
C LEU A 19 3.04 -16.42 27.72
N LEU A 20 3.76 -17.45 27.24
CA LEU A 20 4.18 -18.60 28.03
C LEU A 20 5.09 -18.17 29.18
N LEU A 21 6.10 -17.36 28.90
CA LEU A 21 7.10 -16.91 29.87
C LEU A 21 6.49 -16.05 30.98
N ASP A 22 5.59 -15.12 30.64
CA ASP A 22 4.97 -14.26 31.62
C ASP A 22 4.12 -15.05 32.65
N ASN A 23 3.34 -16.01 32.14
CA ASN A 23 2.51 -16.89 32.96
C ASN A 23 3.36 -17.89 33.77
N MET A 24 4.48 -18.36 33.22
CA MET A 24 5.46 -19.10 34.00
C MET A 24 6.06 -18.23 35.12
N LEU A 25 6.42 -16.98 34.83
CA LEU A 25 6.99 -16.06 35.80
C LEU A 25 6.02 -15.69 36.92
N TYR A 26 4.71 -15.67 36.65
CA TYR A 26 3.68 -15.52 37.69
C TYR A 26 3.72 -16.71 38.67
N MET A 27 3.54 -17.95 38.20
CA MET A 27 3.34 -19.12 39.07
C MET A 27 4.62 -19.75 39.64
N VAL A 28 5.80 -19.56 39.02
CA VAL A 28 7.06 -20.22 39.44
C VAL A 28 7.53 -19.85 40.86
N ILE A 29 7.04 -18.73 41.42
CA ILE A 29 7.40 -18.27 42.77
C ILE A 29 6.63 -18.97 43.90
N VAL A 30 5.48 -19.57 43.62
CA VAL A 30 4.60 -20.15 44.66
C VAL A 30 5.36 -21.15 45.56
N PRO A 31 6.14 -22.12 45.04
CA PRO A 31 6.93 -23.03 45.89
C PRO A 31 8.27 -22.45 46.39
N ILE A 32 8.67 -21.23 45.98
CA ILE A 32 10.02 -20.69 46.26
C ILE A 32 9.97 -19.58 47.33
N ILE A 33 8.95 -18.72 47.30
CA ILE A 33 8.98 -17.46 48.07
C ILE A 33 8.84 -17.59 49.59
N PRO A 34 8.03 -18.52 50.15
CA PRO A 34 7.96 -18.70 51.61
C PRO A 34 9.33 -19.02 52.22
N ASP A 35 10.04 -20.00 51.64
CA ASP A 35 11.42 -20.33 51.98
C ASP A 35 12.37 -19.15 51.78
N TYR A 36 12.26 -18.41 50.68
CA TYR A 36 13.14 -17.29 50.37
C TYR A 36 13.06 -16.20 51.44
N ILE A 37 11.85 -15.89 51.92
CA ILE A 37 11.60 -14.91 52.98
C ILE A 37 12.10 -15.43 54.34
N ALA A 38 11.82 -16.70 54.67
CA ALA A 38 12.33 -17.33 55.88
C ALA A 38 13.89 -17.34 55.93
N ALA A 39 14.54 -17.70 54.81
CA ALA A 39 16.00 -17.76 54.70
C ALA A 39 16.67 -16.37 54.81
N MET A 40 16.07 -15.32 54.24
CA MET A 40 16.55 -13.94 54.44
C MET A 40 16.48 -13.51 55.91
N ARG A 41 15.51 -14.02 56.67
CA ARG A 41 15.34 -13.70 58.10
C ARG A 41 16.22 -14.57 59.02
N GLY A 42 16.53 -15.79 58.60
CA GLY A 42 17.37 -16.75 59.33
C GLY A 42 18.88 -16.52 59.22
N GLY A 43 19.35 -15.65 58.32
CA GLY A 43 20.78 -15.38 58.05
C GLY A 43 21.58 -14.69 59.18
N GLY A 44 21.11 -14.75 60.43
CA GLY A 44 21.66 -14.04 61.59
C GLY A 44 22.14 -14.95 62.74
N GLY A 45 22.61 -16.16 62.44
CA GLY A 45 23.09 -17.11 63.47
C GLY A 45 24.09 -18.14 62.95
N THR A 46 25.15 -18.39 63.72
CA THR A 46 26.26 -19.31 63.38
C THR A 46 26.04 -20.73 63.93
N ALA A 47 26.32 -21.78 63.14
CA ALA A 47 27.29 -22.86 63.45
C ALA A 47 27.15 -24.16 62.61
N GLY A 48 28.29 -24.76 62.25
CA GLY A 48 28.54 -26.22 62.40
C GLY A 48 28.00 -27.23 61.37
N PRO A 49 28.87 -27.97 60.65
CA PRO A 49 28.48 -29.13 59.83
C PRO A 49 28.90 -30.50 60.45
N SER A 50 27.99 -31.49 60.46
CA SER A 50 28.14 -32.96 60.69
C SER A 50 26.84 -33.52 61.32
N ALA A 51 26.44 -34.80 61.30
CA ALA A 51 26.79 -36.02 60.54
C ALA A 51 25.58 -37.02 60.68
N PRO A 52 25.49 -38.14 59.91
CA PRO A 52 24.20 -38.85 59.74
C PRO A 52 23.90 -40.03 60.71
N ALA A 53 22.60 -40.23 60.93
CA ALA A 53 21.84 -41.48 61.18
C ALA A 53 22.31 -42.54 62.22
N GLY A 54 21.41 -42.91 63.15
CA GLY A 54 21.47 -44.22 63.82
C GLY A 54 20.51 -44.45 65.01
N GLY A 55 19.79 -45.58 65.00
CA GLY A 55 19.50 -46.37 66.22
C GLY A 55 18.10 -46.32 66.88
N ASN A 56 17.35 -47.42 66.74
CA ASN A 56 16.55 -48.15 67.75
C ASN A 56 15.72 -47.42 68.84
N GLY A 57 14.47 -47.87 69.09
CA GLY A 57 13.77 -47.55 70.34
C GLY A 57 12.31 -48.02 70.46
N SER A 58 12.10 -49.25 70.94
CA SER A 58 10.78 -49.83 71.27
C SER A 58 10.00 -49.09 72.37
N GLY A 59 8.67 -48.97 72.24
CA GLY A 59 7.78 -48.62 73.35
C GLY A 59 6.32 -48.42 72.94
N GLY A 60 5.39 -49.22 73.48
CA GLY A 60 3.95 -49.09 73.20
C GLY A 60 3.16 -48.63 74.43
N GLY A 61 2.09 -47.85 74.23
CA GLY A 61 1.21 -47.41 75.31
C GLY A 61 0.02 -46.57 74.86
N ASN A 62 -1.19 -47.02 75.18
CA ASN A 62 -2.41 -46.19 75.19
C ASN A 62 -2.34 -45.20 76.40
N ARG A 63 -3.04 -44.06 76.46
CA ARG A 63 -4.21 -43.57 75.71
C ARG A 63 -4.36 -42.05 75.82
N SER A 64 -5.26 -41.49 75.00
CA SER A 64 -6.08 -40.26 75.22
C SER A 64 -5.43 -38.87 75.42
N LEU A 65 -5.80 -37.98 74.48
CA LEU A 65 -6.25 -36.59 74.72
C LEU A 65 -5.32 -35.62 75.49
N LEU A 66 -4.42 -34.97 74.75
CA LEU A 66 -4.26 -33.51 74.75
C LEU A 66 -3.44 -33.10 73.52
N PRO A 67 -3.99 -32.34 72.54
CA PRO A 67 -3.17 -31.65 71.56
C PRO A 67 -2.30 -30.62 72.28
N ALA A 68 -1.00 -30.61 72.01
CA ALA A 68 -0.10 -29.63 72.60
C ALA A 68 -0.53 -28.21 72.20
N ARG A 69 -0.64 -27.32 73.19
CA ARG A 69 -1.06 -25.94 73.00
C ARG A 69 0.07 -25.15 72.34
N TYR A 70 0.12 -25.16 71.00
CA TYR A 70 1.03 -24.31 70.23
C TYR A 70 0.86 -22.83 70.64
N PRO A 71 1.92 -22.00 70.56
CA PRO A 71 1.85 -20.59 70.91
C PRO A 71 0.82 -19.82 70.04
N PRO A 72 0.24 -18.71 70.55
CA PRO A 72 -0.63 -17.87 69.74
C PRO A 72 0.11 -17.27 68.55
N ALA A 73 -0.61 -17.08 67.44
CA ALA A 73 -0.03 -16.76 66.14
C ALA A 73 0.77 -15.45 66.10
N THR A 74 2.01 -15.53 65.61
CA THR A 74 2.85 -14.39 65.21
C THR A 74 3.01 -14.27 63.68
N GLY A 75 2.37 -15.17 62.91
CA GLY A 75 2.51 -15.28 61.45
C GLY A 75 1.66 -14.32 60.60
N SER A 76 0.70 -13.60 61.20
CA SER A 76 -0.29 -12.79 60.46
C SER A 76 0.28 -11.64 59.61
N ASN A 77 1.55 -11.26 59.83
CA ASN A 77 2.27 -10.31 58.97
C ASN A 77 3.04 -10.99 57.82
N GLU A 78 3.39 -12.27 57.94
CA GLU A 78 4.19 -12.99 56.94
C GLU A 78 3.30 -13.49 55.80
N ASP A 79 2.13 -14.06 56.12
CA ASP A 79 1.10 -14.41 55.12
C ASP A 79 0.66 -13.19 54.29
N VAL A 80 0.51 -12.04 54.95
CA VAL A 80 0.16 -10.76 54.31
C VAL A 80 1.30 -10.23 53.44
N GLN A 81 2.57 -10.36 53.87
CA GLN A 81 3.72 -9.97 53.04
C GLN A 81 3.87 -10.86 51.80
N ILE A 82 3.58 -12.16 51.90
CA ILE A 82 3.57 -13.09 50.77
C ILE A 82 2.42 -12.74 49.81
N GLY A 83 1.19 -12.59 50.32
CA GLY A 83 0.02 -12.21 49.51
C GLY A 83 0.16 -10.87 48.78
N VAL A 84 0.73 -9.86 49.45
CA VAL A 84 1.05 -8.56 48.83
C VAL A 84 2.16 -8.68 47.78
N LEU A 85 3.18 -9.53 48.00
CA LEU A 85 4.24 -9.76 47.02
C LEU A 85 3.72 -10.48 45.76
N PHE A 86 2.80 -11.44 45.91
CA PHE A 86 2.14 -12.10 44.79
C PHE A 86 1.24 -11.13 44.00
N ALA A 87 0.37 -10.38 44.70
CA ALA A 87 -0.51 -9.40 44.09
C ALA A 87 0.24 -8.22 43.42
N SER A 88 1.46 -7.89 43.85
CA SER A 88 2.21 -6.72 43.37
C SER A 88 2.45 -6.68 41.85
N LYS A 89 2.56 -7.84 41.18
CA LYS A 89 2.63 -7.93 39.72
C LYS A 89 1.31 -7.46 39.09
N ALA A 90 0.21 -8.13 39.44
CA ALA A 90 -1.12 -7.85 38.90
C ALA A 90 -1.60 -6.44 39.24
N MET A 91 -1.23 -5.90 40.41
CA MET A 91 -1.53 -4.52 40.80
C MET A 91 -0.86 -3.49 39.89
N LEU A 92 0.43 -3.65 39.54
CA LEU A 92 1.06 -2.70 38.61
C LEU A 92 0.57 -2.91 37.17
N GLN A 93 0.36 -4.15 36.75
CA GLN A 93 -0.21 -4.48 35.44
C GLN A 93 -1.60 -3.82 35.25
N LEU A 94 -2.49 -3.94 36.25
CA LEU A 94 -3.79 -3.27 36.31
C LEU A 94 -3.71 -1.74 36.18
N LEU A 95 -2.71 -1.11 36.83
CA LEU A 95 -2.48 0.34 36.77
C LEU A 95 -1.88 0.81 35.44
N VAL A 96 -1.07 -0.03 34.79
CA VAL A 96 -0.37 0.29 33.54
C VAL A 96 -1.25 0.04 32.32
N ASN A 97 -2.11 -0.99 32.32
CA ASN A 97 -2.88 -1.40 31.14
C ASN A 97 -3.70 -0.30 30.44
N PRO A 98 -4.37 0.64 31.14
CA PRO A 98 -5.03 1.78 30.49
C PRO A 98 -4.07 2.68 29.69
N LEU A 99 -2.81 2.75 30.11
CA LEU A 99 -1.73 3.47 29.42
C LEU A 99 -1.07 2.60 28.34
N SER A 100 -0.84 1.30 28.60
CA SER A 100 -0.18 0.42 27.63
C SER A 100 -1.03 0.25 26.37
N GLY A 101 -2.33 -0.02 26.48
CA GLY A 101 -3.24 -0.13 25.35
C GLY A 101 -3.19 1.12 24.46
N THR A 102 -3.43 2.29 25.04
CA THR A 102 -3.43 3.57 24.30
C THR A 102 -2.06 3.97 23.75
N LEU A 103 -0.95 3.48 24.32
CA LEU A 103 0.39 3.65 23.76
C LEU A 103 0.67 2.66 22.62
N ILE A 104 0.27 1.40 22.75
CA ILE A 104 0.39 0.33 21.75
C ILE A 104 -0.35 0.70 20.47
N ASP A 105 -1.57 1.23 20.58
CA ASP A 105 -2.35 1.67 19.42
C ASP A 105 -1.65 2.81 18.64
N ARG A 106 -0.95 3.71 19.35
CA ARG A 106 -0.21 4.86 18.77
C ARG A 106 1.15 4.49 18.20
N VAL A 107 1.92 3.65 18.90
CA VAL A 107 3.32 3.32 18.56
C VAL A 107 3.40 2.10 17.62
N GLY A 108 2.33 1.31 17.53
CA GLY A 108 2.33 -0.03 16.93
C GLY A 108 2.75 -1.10 17.94
N TYR A 109 2.48 -2.37 17.64
CA TYR A 109 2.62 -3.46 18.62
C TYR A 109 4.07 -3.95 18.83
N GLU A 110 4.91 -3.88 17.80
CA GLU A 110 6.20 -4.57 17.78
C GLU A 110 7.26 -3.93 18.71
N ALA A 111 7.27 -2.60 18.83
CA ALA A 111 8.20 -1.90 19.72
C ALA A 111 7.81 -1.97 21.22
N PRO A 112 6.53 -1.83 21.62
CA PRO A 112 6.08 -2.10 22.99
C PRO A 112 6.24 -3.58 23.39
N LEU A 113 5.99 -4.54 22.50
CA LEU A 113 6.25 -5.96 22.77
C LEU A 113 7.74 -6.19 23.12
N LEU A 114 8.65 -5.61 22.34
CA LEU A 114 10.09 -5.66 22.62
C LEU A 114 10.46 -4.95 23.94
N ALA A 115 9.85 -3.81 24.24
CA ALA A 115 10.05 -3.10 25.50
C ALA A 115 9.55 -3.92 26.71
N GLY A 116 8.39 -4.57 26.59
CA GLY A 116 7.84 -5.48 27.58
C GLY A 116 8.77 -6.66 27.86
N LEU A 117 9.25 -7.34 26.81
CA LEU A 117 10.23 -8.42 26.91
C LEU A 117 11.56 -7.96 27.54
N ALA A 118 12.05 -6.77 27.21
CA ALA A 118 13.26 -6.21 27.82
C ALA A 118 13.07 -5.92 29.32
N VAL A 119 11.90 -5.40 29.72
CA VAL A 119 11.55 -5.18 31.14
C VAL A 119 11.37 -6.51 31.88
N LEU A 120 10.69 -7.51 31.29
CA LEU A 120 10.54 -8.86 31.84
C LEU A 120 11.90 -9.54 32.06
N PHE A 121 12.82 -9.43 31.09
CA PHE A 121 14.20 -9.93 31.22
C PHE A 121 14.94 -9.28 32.40
N LEU A 122 15.02 -7.94 32.43
CA LEU A 122 15.78 -7.20 33.44
C LEU A 122 15.20 -7.36 34.85
N SER A 123 13.87 -7.36 34.99
CA SER A 123 13.18 -7.56 36.27
C SER A 123 13.34 -8.99 36.78
N THR A 124 13.25 -10.00 35.91
CA THR A 124 13.47 -11.41 36.27
C THR A 124 14.92 -11.68 36.67
N ALA A 125 15.89 -11.11 35.95
CA ALA A 125 17.30 -11.17 36.32
C ALA A 125 17.53 -10.50 37.70
N THR A 126 16.96 -9.32 37.93
CA THR A 126 17.00 -8.64 39.23
C THR A 126 16.39 -9.51 40.34
N PHE A 127 15.26 -10.17 40.09
CA PHE A 127 14.58 -11.03 41.05
C PHE A 127 15.44 -12.23 41.48
N ALA A 128 16.23 -12.82 40.56
CA ALA A 128 17.17 -13.91 40.87
C ALA A 128 18.26 -13.51 41.88
N PHE A 129 18.64 -12.22 41.93
CA PHE A 129 19.68 -11.67 42.80
C PHE A 129 19.14 -10.77 43.92
N ALA A 130 17.82 -10.73 44.16
CA ALA A 130 17.20 -9.83 45.13
C ALA A 130 17.37 -10.30 46.59
N GLU A 131 18.36 -9.78 47.30
CA GLU A 131 18.71 -10.21 48.67
C GLU A 131 17.89 -9.54 49.80
N ASN A 132 16.81 -8.82 49.45
CA ASN A 132 15.87 -8.23 50.42
C ASN A 132 14.44 -8.10 49.83
N TYR A 133 13.44 -7.98 50.71
CA TYR A 133 12.02 -7.90 50.34
C TYR A 133 11.68 -6.69 49.45
N ALA A 134 12.32 -5.52 49.64
CA ALA A 134 12.03 -4.34 48.82
C ALA A 134 12.51 -4.52 47.38
N THR A 135 13.66 -5.17 47.16
CA THR A 135 14.15 -5.52 45.82
C THR A 135 13.29 -6.62 45.17
N LEU A 136 12.82 -7.62 45.93
CA LEU A 136 11.86 -8.62 45.43
C LEU A 136 10.54 -7.96 44.99
N PHE A 137 9.98 -7.08 45.82
CA PHE A 137 8.75 -6.34 45.54
C PHE A 137 8.91 -5.43 44.32
N ALA A 138 9.97 -4.63 44.26
CA ALA A 138 10.25 -3.76 43.11
C ALA A 138 10.41 -4.57 41.81
N ALA A 139 11.12 -5.70 41.84
CA ALA A 139 11.27 -6.57 40.68
C ALA A 139 9.94 -7.25 40.26
N ARG A 140 9.09 -7.68 41.22
CA ARG A 140 7.75 -8.23 40.93
C ARG A 140 6.80 -7.19 40.34
N SER A 141 6.81 -5.97 40.87
CA SER A 141 6.08 -4.85 40.26
C SER A 141 6.58 -4.59 38.85
N LEU A 142 7.90 -4.48 38.63
CA LEU A 142 8.49 -4.28 37.30
C LEU A 142 8.18 -5.42 36.32
N GLN A 143 8.04 -6.67 36.78
CA GLN A 143 7.55 -7.76 35.92
C GLN A 143 6.16 -7.41 35.37
N GLY A 144 5.21 -6.97 36.20
CA GLY A 144 3.86 -6.56 35.77
C GLY A 144 3.83 -5.36 34.81
N LEU A 145 4.81 -4.44 34.90
CA LEU A 145 5.02 -3.40 33.88
C LEU A 145 5.47 -4.01 32.54
N GLY A 146 6.30 -5.05 32.56
CA GLY A 146 6.71 -5.79 31.37
C GLY A 146 5.55 -6.56 30.74
N SER A 147 4.79 -7.30 31.55
CA SER A 147 3.57 -8.03 31.17
C SER A 147 2.53 -7.14 30.49
N ALA A 148 2.21 -5.99 31.11
CA ALA A 148 1.25 -5.01 30.60
C ALA A 148 1.52 -4.55 29.15
N PHE A 149 2.80 -4.56 28.74
CA PHE A 149 3.21 -4.29 27.36
C PHE A 149 3.36 -5.55 26.51
N ALA A 150 3.94 -6.63 27.04
CA ALA A 150 4.17 -7.87 26.29
C ALA A 150 2.87 -8.58 25.93
N ASP A 151 1.96 -8.76 26.89
CA ASP A 151 0.75 -9.56 26.72
C ASP A 151 -0.26 -8.81 25.85
N THR A 152 -0.53 -7.55 26.19
CA THR A 152 -1.41 -6.64 25.42
C THR A 152 -0.92 -6.49 23.98
N ALA A 153 0.37 -6.21 23.76
CA ALA A 153 0.89 -6.02 22.40
C ALA A 153 0.98 -7.35 21.63
N GLY A 154 1.29 -8.46 22.28
CA GLY A 154 1.35 -9.78 21.66
C GLY A 154 -0.02 -10.25 21.15
N ILE A 155 -1.04 -10.19 22.00
CA ILE A 155 -2.41 -10.61 21.63
C ILE A 155 -2.99 -9.67 20.56
N ALA A 156 -2.76 -8.35 20.68
CA ALA A 156 -3.16 -7.40 19.66
C ALA A 156 -2.44 -7.61 18.32
N LEU A 157 -1.14 -7.94 18.34
CA LEU A 157 -0.37 -8.30 17.14
C LEU A 157 -0.90 -9.57 16.47
N ILE A 158 -1.36 -10.57 17.23
CA ILE A 158 -2.04 -11.74 16.65
C ILE A 158 -3.34 -11.32 15.96
N ALA A 159 -4.20 -10.54 16.63
CA ALA A 159 -5.49 -10.12 16.07
C ALA A 159 -5.34 -9.27 14.79
N ASP A 160 -4.38 -8.34 14.77
CA ASP A 160 -4.03 -7.48 13.63
C ASP A 160 -3.45 -8.29 12.44
N ARG A 161 -2.52 -9.22 12.70
CA ARG A 161 -1.86 -10.02 11.65
C ARG A 161 -2.73 -11.18 11.11
N TYR A 162 -3.81 -11.55 11.80
CA TYR A 162 -4.74 -12.63 11.45
C TYR A 162 -6.20 -12.15 11.33
N ALA A 163 -6.48 -11.25 10.38
CA ALA A 163 -7.81 -10.65 10.18
C ALA A 163 -8.95 -11.61 9.71
N GLU A 164 -8.64 -12.83 9.24
CA GLU A 164 -9.67 -13.83 8.91
C GLU A 164 -10.19 -14.50 10.20
N GLU A 165 -11.46 -14.33 10.57
CA GLU A 165 -12.01 -14.90 11.83
C GLU A 165 -11.65 -16.37 12.15
N PRO A 166 -11.81 -17.35 11.23
CA PRO A 166 -11.42 -18.72 11.52
C PRO A 166 -9.89 -18.89 11.66
N ALA A 167 -9.07 -17.99 11.11
CA ALA A 167 -7.62 -17.96 11.36
C ALA A 167 -7.28 -17.23 12.68
N ARG A 168 -7.99 -16.13 12.99
CA ARG A 168 -7.91 -15.35 14.23
C ARG A 168 -8.17 -16.21 15.45
N SER A 169 -9.31 -16.91 15.47
CA SER A 169 -9.69 -17.84 16.54
C SER A 169 -8.68 -18.97 16.73
N ARG A 170 -8.14 -19.56 15.65
CA ARG A 170 -7.09 -20.60 15.75
C ARG A 170 -5.76 -20.06 16.27
N ALA A 171 -5.35 -18.86 15.87
CA ALA A 171 -4.12 -18.24 16.35
C ALA A 171 -4.22 -17.85 17.83
N LEU A 172 -5.31 -17.18 18.23
CA LEU A 172 -5.61 -16.84 19.63
C LEU A 172 -5.74 -18.09 20.51
N GLY A 173 -6.44 -19.13 20.05
CA GLY A 173 -6.52 -20.42 20.76
C GLY A 173 -5.15 -21.10 20.93
N THR A 174 -4.24 -20.94 19.97
CA THR A 174 -2.85 -21.43 20.11
C THR A 174 -2.09 -20.65 21.19
N ALA A 175 -2.27 -19.32 21.24
CA ALA A 175 -1.66 -18.48 22.27
C ALA A 175 -2.23 -18.74 23.68
N LEU A 176 -3.54 -18.95 23.81
CA LEU A 176 -4.20 -19.32 25.07
C LEU A 176 -3.70 -20.67 25.61
N ALA A 177 -3.48 -21.65 24.74
CA ALA A 177 -2.88 -22.92 25.15
C ALA A 177 -1.44 -22.74 25.70
N CYS A 178 -0.69 -21.74 25.25
CA CYS A 178 0.64 -21.40 25.77
C CYS A 178 0.56 -20.66 27.12
N ILE A 179 -0.38 -19.71 27.30
CA ILE A 179 -0.69 -19.07 28.59
C ILE A 179 -0.94 -20.14 29.66
N SER A 180 -1.89 -21.05 29.40
CA SER A 180 -2.31 -22.06 30.37
C SER A 180 -1.29 -23.18 30.57
N PHE A 181 -0.43 -23.46 29.57
CA PHE A 181 0.75 -24.30 29.79
C PHE A 181 1.72 -23.63 30.77
N GLY A 182 1.96 -22.32 30.65
CA GLY A 182 2.84 -21.57 31.53
C GLY A 182 2.41 -21.64 32.99
N SER A 183 1.16 -21.28 33.27
CA SER A 183 0.64 -21.27 34.64
C SER A 183 0.63 -22.66 35.30
N LEU A 184 0.38 -23.74 34.54
CA LEU A 184 0.26 -25.10 35.11
C LEU A 184 1.58 -25.87 35.12
N ALA A 185 2.54 -25.56 34.25
CA ALA A 185 3.88 -26.16 34.26
C ALA A 185 4.86 -25.46 35.21
N ALA A 186 4.60 -24.20 35.58
CA ALA A 186 5.54 -23.42 36.38
C ALA A 186 5.68 -23.81 37.86
N PRO A 187 4.64 -24.25 38.60
CA PRO A 187 4.83 -24.77 39.96
C PRO A 187 5.75 -26.01 40.01
N PRO A 188 5.56 -27.08 39.20
CA PRO A 188 6.50 -28.20 39.20
C PRO A 188 7.88 -27.84 38.62
N PHE A 189 7.97 -26.96 37.61
CA PHE A 189 9.25 -26.44 37.11
C PHE A 189 10.01 -25.68 38.21
N GLY A 190 9.33 -24.79 38.94
CA GLY A 190 9.89 -24.01 40.03
C GLY A 190 10.40 -24.89 41.16
N GLY A 191 9.58 -25.81 41.66
CA GLY A 191 9.95 -26.74 42.73
C GLY A 191 11.16 -27.61 42.38
N VAL A 192 11.15 -28.27 41.22
CA VAL A 192 12.24 -29.17 40.81
C VAL A 192 13.55 -28.42 40.57
N LEU A 193 13.53 -27.28 39.86
CA LEU A 193 14.78 -26.52 39.65
C LEU A 193 15.26 -25.83 40.94
N TYR A 194 14.37 -25.50 41.87
CA TYR A 194 14.73 -25.01 43.20
C TYR A 194 15.44 -26.08 44.04
N GLU A 195 14.89 -27.29 44.11
CA GLU A 195 15.44 -28.41 44.89
C GLU A 195 16.81 -28.87 44.36
N PHE A 196 16.94 -29.08 43.04
CA PHE A 196 18.15 -29.65 42.44
C PHE A 196 19.25 -28.63 42.09
N ALA A 197 18.90 -27.35 41.86
CA ALA A 197 19.85 -26.34 41.37
C ALA A 197 19.84 -25.02 42.17
N GLY A 198 18.95 -24.87 43.15
CA GLY A 198 18.94 -23.77 44.11
C GLY A 198 18.28 -22.48 43.61
N LYS A 199 17.99 -21.60 44.57
CA LYS A 199 17.05 -20.45 44.48
C LYS A 199 17.24 -19.44 43.34
N ARG A 200 18.37 -19.43 42.63
CA ARG A 200 18.64 -18.50 41.51
C ARG A 200 18.31 -19.09 40.14
N VAL A 201 18.36 -20.42 39.99
CA VAL A 201 18.36 -21.07 38.67
C VAL A 201 17.01 -21.02 37.93
N PRO A 202 15.83 -21.22 38.56
CA PRO A 202 14.54 -21.10 37.86
C PRO A 202 14.37 -19.75 37.14
N PHE A 203 14.75 -18.66 37.81
CA PHE A 203 14.64 -17.30 37.28
C PHE A 203 15.67 -17.00 36.18
N LEU A 204 16.91 -17.48 36.33
CA LEU A 204 17.93 -17.32 35.30
C LEU A 204 17.58 -18.08 34.01
N VAL A 205 16.97 -19.27 34.11
CA VAL A 205 16.49 -20.01 32.94
C VAL A 205 15.39 -19.23 32.22
N LEU A 206 14.38 -18.74 32.94
CA LEU A 206 13.29 -17.95 32.34
C LEU A 206 13.79 -16.62 31.74
N ALA A 207 14.74 -15.94 32.39
CA ALA A 207 15.39 -14.75 31.85
C ALA A 207 16.14 -15.04 30.55
N CYS A 208 16.88 -16.15 30.46
CA CYS A 208 17.57 -16.55 29.23
C CYS A 208 16.61 -16.82 28.06
N VAL A 209 15.47 -17.46 28.30
CA VAL A 209 14.48 -17.70 27.24
C VAL A 209 13.80 -16.39 26.83
N CYS A 210 13.50 -15.49 27.77
CA CYS A 210 12.97 -14.15 27.50
C CYS A 210 13.93 -13.29 26.64
N LEU A 211 15.24 -13.40 26.89
CA LEU A 211 16.26 -12.72 26.08
C LEU A 211 16.33 -13.29 24.66
N LEU A 212 16.25 -14.62 24.51
CA LEU A 212 16.24 -15.27 23.19
C LEU A 212 15.00 -14.89 22.36
N ASP A 213 13.83 -14.76 23.01
CA ASP A 213 12.59 -14.36 22.35
C ASP A 213 12.63 -12.89 21.90
N GLY A 214 13.12 -11.97 22.75
CA GLY A 214 13.35 -10.58 22.37
C GLY A 214 14.37 -10.42 21.23
N LEU A 215 15.41 -11.25 21.19
CA LEU A 215 16.35 -11.31 20.06
C LEU A 215 15.70 -11.87 18.78
N MET A 216 14.82 -12.87 18.89
CA MET A 216 14.07 -13.40 17.76
C MET A 216 13.10 -12.35 17.19
N LEU A 217 12.43 -11.58 18.05
CA LEU A 217 11.59 -10.45 17.63
C LEU A 217 12.41 -9.37 16.90
N LEU A 218 13.59 -9.01 17.41
CA LEU A 218 14.51 -8.05 16.76
C LEU A 218 14.98 -8.49 15.37
N VAL A 219 15.08 -9.79 15.10
CA VAL A 219 15.42 -10.34 13.77
C VAL A 219 14.22 -10.37 12.83
N LEU A 220 12.99 -10.35 13.35
CA LEU A 220 11.75 -10.38 12.56
C LEU A 220 11.13 -8.99 12.30
N ALA A 221 11.46 -8.00 13.14
CA ALA A 221 10.99 -6.63 13.03
C ALA A 221 11.83 -5.80 12.03
N PRO A 222 11.21 -5.10 11.06
CA PRO A 222 11.94 -4.29 10.10
C PRO A 222 12.52 -3.00 10.75
N PRO A 223 13.79 -2.64 10.50
CA PRO A 223 14.40 -1.46 11.11
C PRO A 223 13.79 -0.17 10.54
N GLY A 224 13.03 0.56 11.38
CA GLY A 224 12.53 1.92 11.09
C GLY A 224 11.00 2.12 11.13
N GLY A 225 10.21 1.10 11.47
CA GLY A 225 8.74 1.17 11.37
C GLY A 225 8.00 2.20 12.24
N THR A 226 8.65 2.82 13.23
CA THR A 226 8.00 3.71 14.23
C THR A 226 7.52 5.07 13.69
N GLY A 227 7.94 5.49 12.50
CA GLY A 227 7.51 6.77 11.91
C GLY A 227 6.12 6.74 11.25
N ALA A 228 5.60 5.56 10.89
CA ALA A 228 4.48 5.44 9.95
C ALA A 228 3.08 5.66 10.57
N ARG A 229 2.91 5.51 11.89
CA ARG A 229 1.59 5.59 12.55
C ARG A 229 1.19 6.98 13.08
N ALA A 230 2.06 7.99 12.96
CA ALA A 230 1.78 9.35 13.46
C ALA A 230 0.53 10.01 12.84
N ASN A 231 0.09 9.56 11.66
CA ASN A 231 -1.08 10.07 10.93
C ASN A 231 -2.32 9.15 11.01
N MET A 232 -2.31 8.09 11.82
CA MET A 232 -3.53 7.31 12.04
C MET A 232 -4.57 8.14 12.80
N PRO A 233 -5.87 8.05 12.46
CA PRO A 233 -6.92 8.72 13.22
C PRO A 233 -6.91 8.24 14.67
N VAL A 234 -7.18 9.15 15.61
CA VAL A 234 -7.20 8.82 17.04
C VAL A 234 -8.32 7.81 17.31
N GLY A 235 -7.93 6.55 17.51
CA GLY A 235 -8.84 5.44 17.79
C GLY A 235 -9.70 5.69 19.03
N THR A 236 -10.85 5.01 19.12
CA THR A 236 -11.78 5.16 20.25
C THR A 236 -11.03 5.01 21.59
N PRO A 237 -11.01 6.05 22.44
CA PRO A 237 -10.21 6.02 23.66
C PRO A 237 -10.76 4.96 24.63
N ILE A 238 -9.87 4.24 25.30
CA ILE A 238 -10.19 3.06 26.13
C ILE A 238 -11.34 3.28 27.13
N HIS A 239 -11.51 4.49 27.68
CA HIS A 239 -12.62 4.80 28.58
C HIS A 239 -14.01 4.67 27.91
N ARG A 240 -14.15 4.93 26.60
CA ARG A 240 -15.41 4.70 25.87
C ARG A 240 -15.64 3.21 25.60
N LEU A 241 -14.58 2.45 25.35
CA LEU A 241 -14.65 0.99 25.17
C LEU A 241 -15.09 0.30 26.47
N MET A 242 -14.54 0.70 27.63
CA MET A 242 -14.93 0.18 28.95
C MET A 242 -16.37 0.52 29.36
N ILE A 243 -16.99 1.55 28.76
CA ILE A 243 -18.38 1.95 29.03
C ILE A 243 -19.37 1.23 28.08
N ASP A 244 -18.90 0.57 27.02
CA ASP A 244 -19.78 -0.18 26.12
C ASP A 244 -20.35 -1.42 26.82
N PRO A 245 -21.69 -1.61 26.88
CA PRO A 245 -22.31 -2.65 27.68
C PRO A 245 -21.95 -4.07 27.24
N TYR A 246 -21.59 -4.30 25.97
CA TYR A 246 -21.24 -5.65 25.49
C TYR A 246 -19.77 -5.97 25.80
N ILE A 247 -18.88 -4.98 25.66
CA ILE A 247 -17.47 -5.07 26.07
C ILE A 247 -17.39 -5.28 27.60
N ALA A 248 -18.19 -4.53 28.38
CA ALA A 248 -18.26 -4.66 29.83
C ALA A 248 -18.80 -6.03 30.31
N VAL A 249 -19.79 -6.62 29.60
CA VAL A 249 -20.28 -7.97 29.91
C VAL A 249 -19.23 -9.05 29.61
N VAL A 250 -18.44 -8.90 28.53
CA VAL A 250 -17.31 -9.80 28.26
C VAL A 250 -16.22 -9.63 29.32
N ALA A 251 -15.79 -8.41 29.60
CA ALA A 251 -14.77 -8.10 30.61
C ALA A 251 -15.15 -8.66 31.99
N GLY A 252 -16.38 -8.43 32.44
CA GLY A 252 -16.89 -8.96 33.71
C GLY A 252 -16.97 -10.50 33.73
N ALA A 253 -17.23 -11.15 32.60
CA ALA A 253 -17.17 -12.61 32.52
C ALA A 253 -15.73 -13.15 32.61
N LEU A 254 -14.77 -12.54 31.91
CA LEU A 254 -13.33 -12.89 31.95
C LEU A 254 -12.73 -12.71 33.36
N ALA A 255 -13.15 -11.67 34.08
CA ALA A 255 -12.80 -11.49 35.49
C ALA A 255 -13.45 -12.57 36.38
N THR A 256 -14.76 -12.81 36.22
CA THR A 256 -15.51 -13.72 37.11
C THR A 256 -15.11 -15.19 36.95
N CYS A 257 -14.76 -15.64 35.73
CA CYS A 257 -14.30 -17.01 35.50
C CYS A 257 -12.92 -17.29 36.12
N ASN A 258 -12.06 -16.27 36.26
CA ASN A 258 -10.71 -16.39 36.82
C ASN A 258 -10.65 -16.22 38.35
N ILE A 259 -11.68 -15.65 38.99
CA ILE A 259 -11.76 -15.53 40.47
C ILE A 259 -11.50 -16.88 41.17
N PRO A 260 -12.17 -18.01 40.82
CA PRO A 260 -11.90 -19.30 41.46
C PRO A 260 -10.45 -19.75 41.38
N LEU A 261 -9.74 -19.48 40.27
CA LEU A 261 -8.34 -19.85 40.09
C LEU A 261 -7.43 -18.98 40.99
N ALA A 262 -7.58 -17.65 40.91
CA ALA A 262 -6.79 -16.67 41.67
C ALA A 262 -6.99 -16.76 43.20
N PHE A 263 -8.15 -17.24 43.66
CA PHE A 263 -8.44 -17.41 45.09
C PHE A 263 -8.11 -18.83 45.59
N LEU A 264 -8.19 -19.87 44.75
CA LEU A 264 -7.73 -21.22 45.11
C LEU A 264 -6.22 -21.31 45.19
N GLU A 265 -5.48 -20.66 44.28
CA GLU A 265 -4.00 -20.62 44.25
C GLU A 265 -3.37 -20.47 45.66
N PRO A 266 -3.65 -19.42 46.45
CA PRO A 266 -3.07 -19.25 47.79
C PRO A 266 -3.77 -20.07 48.90
N THR A 267 -5.01 -20.52 48.71
CA THR A 267 -5.80 -21.13 49.80
C THR A 267 -5.84 -22.66 49.78
N ILE A 268 -5.73 -23.28 48.61
CA ILE A 268 -5.84 -24.73 48.45
C ILE A 268 -4.64 -25.45 49.06
N ALA A 269 -3.44 -24.86 48.99
CA ALA A 269 -2.21 -25.42 49.55
C ALA A 269 -2.33 -25.61 51.07
N ASN A 270 -2.73 -24.56 51.79
CA ASN A 270 -2.95 -24.61 53.24
C ASN A 270 -4.09 -25.55 53.59
N TRP A 271 -5.22 -25.49 52.87
CA TRP A 271 -6.35 -26.39 53.11
C TRP A 271 -6.01 -27.88 52.90
N MET A 272 -5.21 -28.22 51.89
CA MET A 272 -4.72 -29.58 51.65
C MET A 272 -3.71 -30.04 52.73
N LYS A 273 -2.84 -29.14 53.20
CA LYS A 273 -1.89 -29.41 54.30
C LYS A 273 -2.65 -29.69 55.60
N ASP A 274 -3.61 -28.84 55.96
CA ASP A 274 -4.40 -28.94 57.20
C ASP A 274 -5.46 -30.06 57.19
N SER A 275 -6.11 -30.31 56.05
CA SER A 275 -7.26 -31.24 55.97
C SER A 275 -6.90 -32.63 55.44
N MET A 276 -5.77 -32.76 54.72
CA MET A 276 -5.37 -34.02 54.07
C MET A 276 -3.93 -34.44 54.40
N GLY A 277 -3.12 -33.58 55.05
CA GLY A 277 -1.71 -33.86 55.35
C GLY A 277 -0.82 -33.92 54.11
N ALA A 278 -1.21 -33.27 53.02
CA ALA A 278 -0.50 -33.33 51.74
C ALA A 278 0.90 -32.70 51.81
N SER A 279 1.86 -33.31 51.12
CA SER A 279 3.22 -32.79 50.96
C SER A 279 3.34 -31.78 49.81
N GLU A 280 4.41 -30.99 49.79
CA GLU A 280 4.53 -29.81 48.92
C GLU A 280 4.61 -30.18 47.42
N TRP A 281 5.20 -31.33 47.07
CA TRP A 281 5.16 -31.84 45.69
C TRP A 281 3.77 -32.37 45.28
N GLU A 282 2.96 -32.89 46.21
CA GLU A 282 1.58 -33.33 45.93
C GLU A 282 0.66 -32.14 45.68
N VAL A 283 0.86 -31.04 46.41
CA VAL A 283 0.18 -29.74 46.16
C VAL A 283 0.54 -29.21 44.77
N GLY A 284 1.82 -29.22 44.40
CA GLY A 284 2.26 -28.82 43.06
C GLY A 284 1.73 -29.73 41.94
N LEU A 285 1.79 -31.05 42.14
CA LEU A 285 1.35 -32.04 41.13
C LEU A 285 -0.18 -32.03 40.94
N THR A 286 -0.96 -31.61 41.93
CA THR A 286 -2.43 -31.54 41.86
C THR A 286 -2.93 -30.62 40.73
N TRP A 287 -2.15 -29.62 40.31
CA TRP A 287 -2.49 -28.72 39.20
C TRP A 287 -2.15 -29.27 37.81
N LEU A 288 -1.08 -30.06 37.66
CA LEU A 288 -0.56 -30.48 36.35
C LEU A 288 -1.58 -31.29 35.50
N PRO A 289 -2.38 -32.23 36.05
CA PRO A 289 -3.41 -32.93 35.27
C PRO A 289 -4.50 -32.02 34.70
N ALA A 290 -4.77 -30.86 35.32
CA ALA A 290 -5.81 -29.92 34.87
C ALA A 290 -5.44 -29.22 33.55
N PHE A 291 -4.18 -29.32 33.10
CA PHE A 291 -3.72 -28.83 31.80
C PHE A 291 -4.38 -29.58 30.63
N PHE A 292 -4.52 -30.90 30.69
CA PHE A 292 -5.08 -31.68 29.58
C PHE A 292 -6.57 -31.36 29.33
N PRO A 293 -7.44 -31.25 30.36
CA PRO A 293 -8.78 -30.68 30.22
C PRO A 293 -8.78 -29.24 29.72
N HIS A 294 -7.88 -28.36 30.18
CA HIS A 294 -7.84 -26.99 29.66
C HIS A 294 -7.57 -26.96 28.15
N VAL A 295 -6.51 -27.65 27.67
CA VAL A 295 -6.20 -27.72 26.23
C VAL A 295 -7.31 -28.41 25.44
N LEU A 296 -7.96 -29.44 26.01
CA LEU A 296 -9.15 -30.05 25.40
C LEU A 296 -10.31 -29.06 25.29
N GLY A 297 -10.54 -28.22 26.31
CA GLY A 297 -11.53 -27.15 26.30
C GLY A 297 -11.26 -26.10 25.22
N VAL A 298 -10.00 -25.66 25.07
CA VAL A 298 -9.58 -24.75 23.99
C VAL A 298 -9.84 -25.41 22.63
N TYR A 299 -9.37 -26.66 22.43
CA TYR A 299 -9.55 -27.39 21.16
C TYR A 299 -11.02 -27.59 20.79
N VAL A 300 -11.84 -28.03 21.75
CA VAL A 300 -13.28 -28.22 21.58
C VAL A 300 -13.96 -26.88 21.26
N THR A 301 -13.59 -25.80 21.95
CA THR A 301 -14.19 -24.47 21.71
C THR A 301 -13.80 -23.90 20.35
N VAL A 302 -12.55 -24.05 19.90
CA VAL A 302 -12.14 -23.62 18.54
C VAL A 302 -12.90 -24.41 17.46
N GLN A 303 -13.06 -25.73 17.63
CA GLN A 303 -13.82 -26.55 16.67
C GLN A 303 -15.33 -26.20 16.68
N LEU A 304 -15.92 -26.02 17.86
CA LEU A 304 -17.33 -25.64 18.00
C LEU A 304 -17.62 -24.22 17.53
N ALA A 305 -16.74 -23.25 17.79
CA ALA A 305 -16.87 -21.88 17.28
C ALA A 305 -16.69 -21.81 15.76
N ALA A 306 -15.87 -22.68 15.16
CA ALA A 306 -15.75 -22.80 13.70
C ALA A 306 -16.99 -23.45 13.06
N ALA A 307 -17.67 -24.37 13.75
CA ALA A 307 -18.89 -25.04 13.26
C ALA A 307 -20.18 -24.23 13.53
N TYR A 308 -20.25 -23.54 14.66
CA TYR A 308 -21.45 -22.85 15.17
C TYR A 308 -21.07 -21.49 15.82
N PRO A 309 -20.57 -20.51 15.06
CA PRO A 309 -20.08 -19.24 15.62
C PRO A 309 -21.13 -18.47 16.43
N HIS A 310 -22.42 -18.61 16.09
CA HIS A 310 -23.55 -17.97 16.79
C HIS A 310 -23.80 -18.49 18.22
N LEU A 311 -23.04 -19.48 18.70
CA LEU A 311 -23.16 -20.07 20.04
C LEU A 311 -22.00 -19.71 20.98
N GLN A 312 -21.10 -18.78 20.62
CA GLN A 312 -19.99 -18.35 21.49
C GLN A 312 -20.45 -17.93 22.89
N TRP A 313 -21.55 -17.16 22.99
CA TRP A 313 -22.16 -16.77 24.27
C TRP A 313 -22.62 -17.98 25.11
N PHE A 314 -23.09 -19.05 24.47
CA PHE A 314 -23.55 -20.28 25.11
C PHE A 314 -22.37 -21.13 25.60
N TYR A 315 -21.27 -21.18 24.84
CA TYR A 315 -20.03 -21.83 25.29
C TYR A 315 -19.43 -21.13 26.50
N GLY A 316 -19.44 -19.79 26.52
CA GLY A 316 -19.11 -19.01 27.71
C GLY A 316 -20.04 -19.33 28.90
N ALA A 317 -21.36 -19.28 28.71
CA ALA A 317 -22.32 -19.57 29.78
C ALA A 317 -22.22 -21.01 30.32
N LEU A 318 -21.93 -21.98 29.45
CA LEU A 318 -21.65 -23.37 29.83
C LEU A 318 -20.34 -23.48 30.64
N GLY A 319 -19.30 -22.75 30.24
CA GLY A 319 -18.05 -22.64 30.99
C GLY A 319 -18.27 -22.09 32.40
N MET A 320 -18.96 -20.97 32.53
CA MET A 320 -19.34 -20.37 33.83
C MET A 320 -20.12 -21.35 34.71
N ALA A 321 -21.06 -22.10 34.14
CA ALA A 321 -21.83 -23.11 34.89
C ALA A 321 -20.96 -24.31 35.36
N ILE A 322 -20.01 -24.76 34.53
CA ILE A 322 -19.06 -25.83 34.88
C ILE A 322 -18.09 -25.38 35.96
N ILE A 323 -17.54 -24.16 35.87
CA ILE A 323 -16.71 -23.54 36.91
C ILE A 323 -17.50 -23.50 38.22
N GLY A 324 -18.73 -22.97 38.18
CA GLY A 324 -19.60 -22.85 39.34
C GLY A 324 -19.88 -24.18 40.05
N ALA A 325 -20.28 -25.20 39.28
CA ALA A 325 -20.52 -26.54 39.81
C ALA A 325 -19.24 -27.18 40.39
N SER A 326 -18.10 -26.99 39.73
CA SER A 326 -16.82 -27.58 40.13
C SER A 326 -16.23 -26.90 41.37
N SER A 327 -16.32 -25.56 41.50
CA SER A 327 -15.94 -24.82 42.71
C SER A 327 -16.71 -25.30 43.94
N CYS A 328 -18.01 -25.55 43.80
CA CYS A 328 -18.85 -26.10 44.89
C CYS A 328 -18.46 -27.54 45.31
N LEU A 329 -17.73 -28.28 44.48
CA LEU A 329 -17.27 -29.64 44.78
C LEU A 329 -15.92 -29.69 45.50
N VAL A 330 -15.06 -28.67 45.37
CA VAL A 330 -13.72 -28.66 45.99
C VAL A 330 -13.76 -28.94 47.51
N PRO A 331 -14.65 -28.31 48.32
CA PRO A 331 -14.68 -28.55 49.77
C PRO A 331 -15.23 -29.93 50.18
N ALA A 332 -15.79 -30.71 49.25
CA ALA A 332 -16.32 -32.05 49.52
C ALA A 332 -15.27 -33.16 49.35
N CYS A 333 -14.15 -32.87 48.68
CA CYS A 333 -13.03 -33.79 48.48
C CYS A 333 -12.33 -34.10 49.82
N ARG A 334 -11.86 -35.35 49.99
CA ARG A 334 -11.14 -35.80 51.21
C ARG A 334 -9.72 -36.31 50.95
N ASN A 335 -9.37 -36.58 49.70
CA ASN A 335 -8.06 -37.06 49.28
C ASN A 335 -7.54 -36.18 48.12
N PHE A 336 -6.22 -35.97 48.00
CA PHE A 336 -5.65 -35.12 46.94
C PHE A 336 -6.12 -35.54 45.53
N GLY A 337 -6.15 -36.85 45.24
CA GLY A 337 -6.62 -37.38 43.94
C GLY A 337 -8.10 -37.11 43.65
N GLN A 338 -8.92 -36.79 44.65
CA GLN A 338 -10.29 -36.32 44.46
C GLN A 338 -10.37 -34.82 44.14
N VAL A 339 -9.41 -34.01 44.62
CA VAL A 339 -9.32 -32.56 44.37
C VAL A 339 -8.95 -32.25 42.92
N ILE A 340 -8.18 -33.13 42.28
CA ILE A 340 -7.83 -33.03 40.85
C ILE A 340 -9.09 -32.95 39.96
N ILE A 341 -10.16 -33.69 40.28
CA ILE A 341 -11.36 -33.78 39.44
C ILE A 341 -12.11 -32.43 39.30
N PRO A 342 -12.48 -31.71 40.39
CA PRO A 342 -13.07 -30.37 40.26
C PRO A 342 -12.08 -29.33 39.72
N LEU A 343 -10.77 -29.43 39.99
CA LEU A 343 -9.79 -28.53 39.37
C LEU A 343 -9.73 -28.70 37.84
N CYS A 344 -9.75 -29.94 37.35
CA CYS A 344 -9.91 -30.25 35.93
C CYS A 344 -11.20 -29.64 35.35
N GLY A 345 -12.29 -29.65 36.11
CA GLY A 345 -13.56 -29.01 35.75
C GLY A 345 -13.47 -27.49 35.66
N ILE A 346 -12.88 -26.83 36.66
CA ILE A 346 -12.64 -25.38 36.68
C ILE A 346 -11.77 -24.97 35.47
N CYS A 347 -10.63 -25.63 35.26
CA CYS A 347 -9.71 -25.31 34.17
C CYS A 347 -10.33 -25.58 32.78
N PHE A 348 -11.14 -26.63 32.61
CA PHE A 348 -11.92 -26.86 31.38
C PHE A 348 -12.96 -25.75 31.16
N GLY A 349 -13.69 -25.35 32.21
CA GLY A 349 -14.69 -24.30 32.14
C GLY A 349 -14.10 -22.93 31.81
N ILE A 350 -12.94 -22.58 32.39
CA ILE A 350 -12.18 -21.36 32.06
C ILE A 350 -11.79 -21.38 30.57
N ALA A 351 -11.27 -22.51 30.07
CA ALA A 351 -10.94 -22.67 28.65
C ALA A 351 -12.13 -22.42 27.71
N LEU A 352 -13.35 -22.85 28.08
CA LEU A 352 -14.56 -22.55 27.30
C LEU A 352 -14.87 -21.04 27.28
N VAL A 353 -14.67 -20.34 28.41
CA VAL A 353 -14.95 -18.90 28.53
C VAL A 353 -13.95 -18.07 27.73
N ASP A 354 -12.65 -18.22 27.99
CA ASP A 354 -11.61 -17.40 27.34
C ASP A 354 -11.59 -17.61 25.82
N THR A 355 -11.64 -18.87 25.37
CA THR A 355 -11.57 -19.23 23.94
C THR A 355 -12.82 -18.77 23.16
N ALA A 356 -13.98 -18.67 23.81
CA ALA A 356 -15.19 -18.15 23.18
C ALA A 356 -15.25 -16.62 23.20
N LEU A 357 -14.89 -15.99 24.33
CA LEU A 357 -15.15 -14.57 24.56
C LEU A 357 -14.02 -13.64 24.08
N LEU A 358 -12.75 -14.05 24.06
CA LEU A 358 -11.66 -13.19 23.55
C LEU A 358 -11.80 -12.88 22.03
N PRO A 359 -12.18 -13.83 21.15
CA PRO A 359 -12.53 -13.51 19.77
C PRO A 359 -13.79 -12.63 19.69
N THR A 360 -14.80 -12.87 20.54
CA THR A 360 -16.01 -12.04 20.64
C THR A 360 -15.67 -10.59 20.99
N LEU A 361 -14.65 -10.35 21.83
CA LEU A 361 -14.21 -9.03 22.24
C LEU A 361 -13.61 -8.21 21.08
N ALA A 362 -12.80 -8.85 20.22
CA ALA A 362 -12.29 -8.22 19.00
C ALA A 362 -13.42 -7.94 18.00
N PHE A 363 -14.28 -8.93 17.74
CA PHE A 363 -15.46 -8.78 16.89
C PHE A 363 -16.37 -7.64 17.37
N LEU A 364 -16.62 -7.52 18.68
CA LEU A 364 -17.41 -6.42 19.26
C LEU A 364 -16.84 -5.03 18.98
N VAL A 365 -15.54 -4.91 18.73
CA VAL A 365 -14.86 -3.62 18.47
C VAL A 365 -14.76 -3.34 16.98
N ASP A 366 -14.43 -4.36 16.17
CA ASP A 366 -14.56 -4.30 14.70
C ASP A 366 -16.00 -3.97 14.27
N VAL A 367 -16.98 -4.39 15.07
CA VAL A 367 -18.37 -3.98 14.96
C VAL A 367 -18.57 -2.58 15.54
N ARG A 368 -18.45 -2.37 16.85
CA ARG A 368 -19.09 -1.22 17.54
C ARG A 368 -18.27 0.06 17.59
N HIS A 369 -16.99 0.02 17.18
CA HIS A 369 -16.02 1.11 17.36
C HIS A 369 -15.05 1.19 16.16
N VAL A 370 -14.02 2.02 16.24
CA VAL A 370 -12.85 1.87 15.36
C VAL A 370 -12.03 0.66 15.85
N SER A 371 -11.51 -0.17 14.95
CA SER A 371 -10.65 -1.32 15.29
C SER A 371 -9.35 -0.87 15.97
N VAL A 372 -9.28 -1.03 17.30
CA VAL A 372 -8.22 -0.51 18.17
C VAL A 372 -7.77 -1.63 19.12
N TYR A 373 -7.06 -2.62 18.57
CA TYR A 373 -6.83 -3.90 19.26
C TYR A 373 -6.02 -3.80 20.56
N GLY A 374 -5.11 -2.82 20.69
CA GLY A 374 -4.30 -2.63 21.91
C GLY A 374 -5.16 -2.25 23.10
N SER A 375 -5.95 -1.18 22.99
CA SER A 375 -6.90 -0.77 24.04
C SER A 375 -7.96 -1.82 24.36
N VAL A 376 -8.28 -2.72 23.42
CA VAL A 376 -9.26 -3.80 23.63
C VAL A 376 -8.69 -4.97 24.42
N TYR A 377 -7.53 -5.48 24.04
CA TYR A 377 -6.90 -6.55 24.82
C TYR A 377 -6.32 -6.05 26.14
N ALA A 378 -6.03 -4.75 26.28
CA ALA A 378 -5.81 -4.12 27.58
C ALA A 378 -7.04 -4.22 28.51
N ILE A 379 -8.28 -4.18 28.00
CA ILE A 379 -9.50 -4.39 28.81
C ILE A 379 -9.63 -5.87 29.23
N ALA A 380 -9.27 -6.82 28.36
CA ALA A 380 -9.18 -8.22 28.74
C ALA A 380 -8.14 -8.44 29.85
N ASP A 381 -6.93 -7.86 29.70
CA ASP A 381 -5.86 -8.03 30.69
C ASP A 381 -6.15 -7.30 32.02
N ILE A 382 -6.82 -6.13 31.98
CA ILE A 382 -7.43 -5.50 33.17
C ILE A 382 -8.38 -6.48 33.87
N SER A 383 -9.19 -7.23 33.12
CA SER A 383 -10.18 -8.17 33.67
C SER A 383 -9.50 -9.34 34.39
N TYR A 384 -8.44 -9.90 33.81
CA TYR A 384 -7.61 -10.91 34.48
C TYR A 384 -6.89 -10.34 35.71
N CYS A 385 -6.28 -9.15 35.58
CA CYS A 385 -5.55 -8.52 36.68
C CYS A 385 -6.46 -8.16 37.87
N VAL A 386 -7.74 -7.84 37.67
CA VAL A 386 -8.69 -7.65 38.78
C VAL A 386 -8.86 -8.93 39.61
N ALA A 387 -8.92 -10.11 38.98
CA ALA A 387 -8.99 -11.38 39.70
C ALA A 387 -7.67 -11.67 40.46
N TYR A 388 -6.53 -11.59 39.77
CA TYR A 388 -5.21 -11.93 40.34
C TYR A 388 -4.66 -10.89 41.34
N ALA A 389 -5.07 -9.62 41.27
CA ALA A 389 -4.70 -8.63 42.29
C ALA A 389 -5.53 -8.76 43.58
N LEU A 390 -6.82 -9.09 43.46
CA LEU A 390 -7.71 -9.23 44.63
C LEU A 390 -7.56 -10.60 45.31
N GLY A 391 -7.31 -11.68 44.56
CA GLY A 391 -7.23 -13.05 45.08
C GLY A 391 -6.29 -13.22 46.27
N PRO A 392 -4.96 -13.05 46.11
CA PRO A 392 -3.99 -13.25 47.19
C PRO A 392 -4.22 -12.38 48.44
N ILE A 393 -4.78 -11.18 48.29
CA ILE A 393 -5.03 -10.25 49.40
C ILE A 393 -6.32 -10.61 50.15
N VAL A 394 -7.39 -10.92 49.42
CA VAL A 394 -8.75 -11.08 49.97
C VAL A 394 -9.03 -12.54 50.36
N ALA A 395 -8.53 -13.52 49.62
CA ALA A 395 -8.82 -14.94 49.85
C ALA A 395 -8.39 -15.41 51.24
N GLY A 396 -7.16 -15.07 51.67
CA GLY A 396 -6.65 -15.43 53.01
C GLY A 396 -7.50 -14.85 54.14
N GLN A 397 -7.95 -13.60 54.00
CA GLN A 397 -8.83 -12.96 54.99
C GLN A 397 -10.22 -13.60 55.03
N ILE A 398 -10.81 -13.93 53.89
CA ILE A 398 -12.12 -14.62 53.82
C ILE A 398 -12.02 -16.05 54.36
N VAL A 399 -10.95 -16.80 54.09
CA VAL A 399 -10.76 -18.14 54.68
C VAL A 399 -10.66 -18.05 56.21
N HIS A 400 -9.93 -17.08 56.75
CA HIS A 400 -9.82 -16.90 58.21
C HIS A 400 -11.12 -16.41 58.88
N THR A 401 -12.00 -15.70 58.17
CA THR A 401 -13.24 -15.13 58.77
C THR A 401 -14.51 -15.93 58.48
N MET A 402 -14.59 -16.62 57.35
CA MET A 402 -15.78 -17.34 56.87
C MET A 402 -15.54 -18.83 56.57
N GLY A 403 -14.27 -19.26 56.46
CA GLY A 403 -13.89 -20.65 56.20
C GLY A 403 -13.82 -21.02 54.71
N PHE A 404 -12.90 -21.93 54.37
CA PHE A 404 -12.62 -22.37 53.00
C PHE A 404 -13.85 -22.86 52.23
N ALA A 405 -14.78 -23.54 52.89
CA ALA A 405 -16.01 -24.03 52.26
C ALA A 405 -16.95 -22.89 51.83
N GLN A 406 -17.09 -21.82 52.63
CA GLN A 406 -17.93 -20.68 52.29
C GLN A 406 -17.31 -19.84 51.17
N LEU A 407 -15.98 -19.71 51.13
CA LEU A 407 -15.29 -19.06 50.02
C LEU A 407 -15.58 -19.77 48.69
N ASN A 408 -15.38 -21.09 48.65
CA ASN A 408 -15.64 -21.90 47.45
C ASN A 408 -17.10 -21.84 46.98
N LEU A 409 -18.06 -21.91 47.93
CA LEU A 409 -19.48 -21.77 47.62
C LEU A 409 -19.82 -20.37 47.08
N GLY A 410 -19.23 -19.32 47.64
CA GLY A 410 -19.41 -17.94 47.17
C GLY A 410 -18.85 -17.70 45.77
N MET A 411 -17.66 -18.20 45.47
CA MET A 411 -17.05 -18.12 44.13
C MET A 411 -17.82 -18.92 43.08
N GLY A 412 -18.30 -20.11 43.46
CA GLY A 412 -19.16 -20.93 42.61
C GLY A 412 -20.49 -20.26 42.32
N LEU A 413 -21.14 -19.70 43.35
CA LEU A 413 -22.38 -18.94 43.21
C LEU A 413 -22.20 -17.69 42.32
N ALA A 414 -21.11 -16.93 42.48
CA ALA A 414 -20.82 -15.78 41.62
C ALA A 414 -20.74 -16.16 40.14
N ASN A 415 -20.09 -17.28 39.82
CA ASN A 415 -19.99 -17.80 38.45
C ASN A 415 -21.36 -18.22 37.89
N VAL A 416 -22.18 -18.94 38.67
CA VAL A 416 -23.54 -19.35 38.25
C VAL A 416 -24.46 -18.13 38.08
N LEU A 417 -24.36 -17.11 38.95
CA LEU A 417 -25.16 -15.89 38.86
C LEU A 417 -24.75 -14.99 37.67
N TYR A 418 -23.49 -15.05 37.23
CA TYR A 418 -23.03 -14.31 36.05
C TYR A 418 -23.38 -15.01 34.73
N ALA A 419 -23.53 -16.34 34.71
CA ALA A 419 -23.82 -17.10 33.49
C ALA A 419 -25.06 -16.60 32.68
N PRO A 420 -26.20 -16.22 33.31
CA PRO A 420 -27.32 -15.59 32.61
C PRO A 420 -27.01 -14.23 31.98
N VAL A 421 -26.02 -13.48 32.46
CA VAL A 421 -25.64 -12.16 31.90
C VAL A 421 -25.09 -12.32 30.48
N LEU A 422 -24.48 -13.47 30.15
CA LEU A 422 -24.03 -13.78 28.79
C LEU A 422 -25.19 -13.93 27.80
N LEU A 423 -26.45 -14.00 28.23
CA LEU A 423 -27.62 -13.87 27.34
C LEU A 423 -27.70 -12.50 26.65
N PHE A 424 -27.11 -11.43 27.21
CA PHE A 424 -26.99 -10.16 26.50
C PHE A 424 -26.11 -10.29 25.24
N LEU A 425 -25.15 -11.23 25.22
CA LEU A 425 -24.31 -11.51 24.05
C LEU A 425 -25.01 -12.38 22.99
N LYS A 426 -26.21 -12.92 23.27
CA LYS A 426 -26.93 -13.86 22.37
C LYS A 426 -27.13 -13.33 20.95
N ASN A 427 -27.33 -12.02 20.81
CA ASN A 427 -27.58 -11.37 19.53
C ASN A 427 -26.32 -10.69 18.95
N VAL A 428 -25.13 -10.83 19.58
CA VAL A 428 -23.89 -10.18 19.10
C VAL A 428 -23.50 -10.72 17.72
N CYS A 429 -23.59 -12.03 17.49
CA CYS A 429 -23.38 -12.64 16.17
C CYS A 429 -24.50 -12.32 15.15
N GLN A 430 -25.48 -11.47 15.52
CA GLN A 430 -26.51 -10.90 14.63
C GLN A 430 -26.36 -9.37 14.49
N MET A 431 -25.42 -8.74 15.20
CA MET A 431 -25.08 -7.34 14.99
C MET A 431 -24.32 -7.21 13.68
N LYS A 432 -24.87 -6.45 12.74
CA LYS A 432 -24.07 -5.87 11.65
C LYS A 432 -22.99 -4.96 12.27
N PRO A 433 -21.78 -4.86 11.66
CA PRO A 433 -20.79 -3.85 12.01
C PRO A 433 -21.43 -2.46 12.11
N SER A 434 -21.15 -1.75 13.19
CA SER A 434 -21.69 -0.40 13.38
C SER A 434 -21.14 0.52 12.30
N HIS A 435 -22.04 1.30 11.73
CA HIS A 435 -21.75 2.04 10.52
C HIS A 435 -21.04 3.36 10.83
N SER A 436 -19.73 3.27 11.06
CA SER A 436 -18.84 4.27 10.45
C SER A 436 -19.05 4.21 8.94
N GLU A 437 -19.16 5.35 8.28
CA GLU A 437 -19.71 5.46 6.92
C GLU A 437 -18.90 4.68 5.86
N ARG A 438 -17.61 4.42 6.13
CA ARG A 438 -16.76 3.52 5.31
C ARG A 438 -17.23 2.05 5.29
N ASN A 439 -17.85 1.54 6.35
CA ASN A 439 -18.20 0.11 6.46
C ASN A 439 -19.57 -0.24 5.83
N ILE A 440 -20.33 0.75 5.33
CA ILE A 440 -21.60 0.56 4.59
C ILE A 440 -21.37 -0.09 3.21
N LEU A 441 -20.11 -0.31 2.84
CA LEU A 441 -19.65 -0.48 1.47
C LEU A 441 -19.26 -1.93 1.12
N LEU A 442 -19.14 -2.84 2.10
CA LEU A 442 -18.53 -4.18 1.91
C LEU A 442 -19.39 -5.40 2.32
N GLU A 443 -20.56 -5.23 2.95
CA GLU A 443 -21.32 -6.37 3.54
C GLU A 443 -22.76 -6.58 3.04
N GLU A 444 -23.23 -5.86 2.03
CA GLU A 444 -24.53 -6.17 1.40
C GLU A 444 -24.40 -7.34 0.41
N GLY A 445 -24.21 -8.54 0.96
CA GLY A 445 -24.27 -9.80 0.20
C GLY A 445 -25.64 -9.98 -0.48
N PRO A 446 -25.68 -10.49 -1.72
CA PRO A 446 -26.86 -10.42 -2.57
C PRO A 446 -28.00 -11.31 -2.07
N LYS A 447 -29.10 -10.69 -1.62
CA LYS A 447 -30.39 -11.38 -1.43
C LYS A 447 -31.08 -11.64 -2.78
N GLY A 448 -30.46 -12.48 -3.60
CA GLY A 448 -30.94 -12.89 -4.92
C GLY A 448 -31.11 -14.40 -5.03
N LEU A 449 -32.09 -14.85 -5.83
CA LEU A 449 -32.56 -16.25 -5.89
C LEU A 449 -31.53 -17.28 -6.44
N TYR A 450 -30.36 -16.82 -6.89
CA TYR A 450 -29.42 -17.56 -7.75
C TYR A 450 -28.55 -18.61 -7.03
N ASP A 451 -28.20 -18.42 -5.75
CA ASP A 451 -27.28 -19.34 -5.06
C ASP A 451 -27.90 -20.70 -4.68
N THR A 452 -29.24 -20.80 -4.69
CA THR A 452 -29.97 -22.06 -4.47
C THR A 452 -29.54 -23.13 -5.48
N ILE A 453 -29.32 -22.74 -6.75
CA ILE A 453 -29.03 -23.66 -7.86
C ILE A 453 -27.58 -24.19 -7.76
N LYS A 454 -26.61 -23.33 -7.41
CA LYS A 454 -25.20 -23.72 -7.25
C LYS A 454 -24.92 -24.63 -6.04
N MET A 455 -25.83 -24.68 -5.06
CA MET A 455 -25.74 -25.61 -3.93
C MET A 455 -26.11 -27.05 -4.32
N GLU A 456 -26.92 -27.27 -5.36
CA GLU A 456 -27.28 -28.62 -5.82
C GLU A 456 -26.18 -29.23 -6.70
N GLU A 457 -25.61 -28.46 -7.64
CA GLU A 457 -24.52 -28.91 -8.51
C GLU A 457 -23.31 -29.45 -7.71
N ARG A 458 -23.00 -28.82 -6.57
CA ARG A 458 -21.91 -29.25 -5.68
C ARG A 458 -22.16 -30.54 -4.90
N LYS A 459 -23.38 -31.10 -4.92
CA LYS A 459 -23.65 -32.44 -4.36
C LYS A 459 -23.42 -33.58 -5.35
N GLY A 460 -23.25 -33.29 -6.65
CA GLY A 460 -23.11 -34.32 -7.69
C GLY A 460 -21.71 -34.96 -7.78
N MET A 461 -20.63 -34.19 -7.59
CA MET A 461 -19.26 -34.65 -7.84
C MET A 461 -18.58 -35.19 -6.58
N GLY A 462 -18.94 -36.41 -6.18
CA GLY A 462 -18.52 -37.04 -4.91
C GLY A 462 -18.11 -38.52 -4.96
N LYS A 463 -17.82 -39.06 -6.15
CA LYS A 463 -17.27 -40.41 -6.47
C LYS A 463 -16.70 -40.33 -7.91
N SER A 464 -15.63 -41.02 -8.32
CA SER A 464 -14.77 -42.03 -7.69
C SER A 464 -13.30 -41.87 -8.17
N LEU A 465 -12.39 -42.74 -7.71
CA LEU A 465 -10.97 -42.72 -8.12
C LEU A 465 -10.72 -43.32 -9.53
N GLN A 466 -9.63 -42.85 -10.15
CA GLN A 466 -8.62 -43.50 -11.02
C GLN A 466 -8.70 -45.01 -11.35
N PRO A 467 -7.99 -45.50 -12.41
CA PRO A 467 -7.50 -44.82 -13.64
C PRO A 467 -7.56 -45.68 -14.95
N ALA A 468 -7.06 -45.09 -16.05
CA ALA A 468 -6.54 -45.72 -17.27
C ALA A 468 -7.51 -46.39 -18.27
N GLY A 469 -7.13 -46.38 -19.55
CA GLY A 469 -7.88 -46.90 -20.71
C GLY A 469 -7.68 -46.02 -21.95
N GLU A 470 -7.22 -46.62 -23.06
CA GLU A 470 -6.81 -45.92 -24.29
C GLU A 470 -7.94 -45.80 -25.34
N MET A 471 -7.66 -45.02 -26.39
CA MET A 471 -8.19 -45.12 -27.77
C MET A 471 -9.66 -44.74 -28.11
N ASP A 472 -9.73 -43.64 -28.87
CA ASP A 472 -10.24 -43.56 -30.26
C ASP A 472 -11.74 -43.58 -30.66
N GLU A 473 -11.99 -42.66 -31.61
CA GLU A 473 -12.96 -42.62 -32.72
C GLU A 473 -14.50 -42.57 -32.53
N ASN A 474 -15.06 -41.49 -33.10
CA ASN A 474 -16.22 -41.43 -34.00
C ASN A 474 -17.60 -41.99 -33.56
N GLY A 475 -18.55 -41.09 -33.30
CA GLY A 475 -19.99 -41.40 -33.18
C GLY A 475 -20.90 -40.21 -33.50
N MET A 476 -21.51 -40.19 -34.69
CA MET A 476 -22.34 -39.09 -35.22
C MET A 476 -23.83 -39.50 -35.31
N GLY A 477 -24.74 -38.59 -34.96
CA GLY A 477 -26.21 -38.74 -35.08
C GLY A 477 -26.92 -38.76 -33.71
N SER A 478 -27.78 -37.81 -33.31
CA SER A 478 -28.95 -37.16 -33.94
C SER A 478 -30.23 -38.01 -33.91
N TYR A 479 -31.24 -37.59 -33.13
CA TYR A 479 -32.58 -37.15 -33.60
C TYR A 479 -33.65 -37.02 -32.48
N HIS A 480 -34.67 -36.18 -32.73
CA HIS A 480 -36.08 -36.30 -32.25
C HIS A 480 -36.40 -36.07 -30.74
N ARG A 481 -37.49 -35.42 -30.31
CA ARG A 481 -38.77 -35.01 -30.92
C ARG A 481 -39.60 -34.16 -29.95
N ASP A 482 -40.56 -33.41 -30.50
CA ASP A 482 -41.57 -32.52 -29.91
C ASP A 482 -42.41 -33.08 -28.75
N LEU A 483 -43.00 -32.18 -27.94
CA LEU A 483 -44.46 -32.14 -27.71
C LEU A 483 -44.98 -30.77 -27.22
N LYS A 484 -46.27 -30.54 -27.48
CA LYS A 484 -47.08 -29.30 -27.29
C LYS A 484 -47.28 -28.93 -25.80
N GLY A 485 -47.66 -27.70 -25.41
CA GLY A 485 -48.04 -26.49 -26.17
C GLY A 485 -49.48 -26.02 -25.86
N VAL A 486 -49.69 -24.70 -25.72
CA VAL A 486 -51.00 -24.02 -25.55
C VAL A 486 -50.97 -22.64 -26.25
N SER A 487 -52.10 -22.21 -26.82
CA SER A 487 -52.38 -20.93 -27.51
C SER A 487 -52.89 -19.85 -26.51
N GLU A 488 -53.47 -18.67 -26.81
CA GLU A 488 -54.07 -18.00 -28.00
C GLU A 488 -53.92 -16.47 -27.74
N GLU A 489 -53.41 -15.65 -28.67
CA GLU A 489 -54.12 -14.79 -29.65
C GLU A 489 -54.38 -13.32 -29.21
N ASP A 490 -54.54 -12.45 -30.23
CA ASP A 490 -55.02 -11.05 -30.24
C ASP A 490 -54.27 -9.90 -29.51
N SER A 491 -54.27 -8.64 -30.01
CA SER A 491 -54.50 -8.13 -31.39
C SER A 491 -54.13 -6.63 -31.53
N SER A 492 -54.20 -6.12 -32.78
CA SER A 492 -54.38 -4.73 -33.23
C SER A 492 -53.17 -3.77 -33.36
N ASP A 493 -52.91 -3.40 -34.62
CA ASP A 493 -52.17 -2.19 -35.01
C ASP A 493 -52.99 -0.91 -34.76
N TYR A 494 -52.32 0.23 -34.64
CA TYR A 494 -52.88 1.53 -35.07
C TYR A 494 -51.79 2.49 -35.57
N GLU A 495 -51.87 2.87 -36.85
CA GLU A 495 -51.04 3.89 -37.48
C GLU A 495 -51.97 4.95 -38.12
N TYR A 496 -51.89 6.24 -37.75
CA TYR A 496 -52.31 7.33 -38.65
C TYR A 496 -51.76 8.75 -38.32
N ASN A 497 -50.73 9.15 -39.05
CA ASN A 497 -50.65 10.36 -39.88
C ASN A 497 -51.26 11.74 -39.45
N THR A 498 -50.36 12.71 -39.22
CA THR A 498 -50.36 14.15 -39.60
C THR A 498 -51.61 15.07 -39.53
N LYS A 499 -51.49 16.20 -38.78
CA LYS A 499 -51.38 17.59 -39.32
C LYS A 499 -51.40 18.71 -38.24
N ARG A 500 -50.70 19.84 -38.56
CA ARG A 500 -50.99 21.30 -38.34
C ARG A 500 -51.82 21.74 -37.11
N ASN A 501 -51.59 22.92 -36.49
CA ASN A 501 -51.12 24.19 -37.07
C ASN A 501 -50.62 25.22 -36.02
N ALA A 502 -49.86 26.23 -36.49
CA ALA A 502 -49.74 27.64 -36.04
C ALA A 502 -49.75 28.02 -34.53
N GLY A 503 -48.78 28.85 -34.10
CA GLY A 503 -48.75 29.41 -32.74
C GLY A 503 -47.58 30.35 -32.41
N MET A 504 -47.21 31.28 -33.30
CA MET A 504 -46.16 32.28 -33.05
C MET A 504 -46.79 33.68 -32.83
N PRO A 505 -46.23 34.46 -31.91
CA PRO A 505 -46.08 35.90 -32.15
C PRO A 505 -44.66 36.41 -31.82
N ASP A 506 -44.13 37.29 -32.66
CA ASP A 506 -43.04 38.18 -32.30
C ASP A 506 -43.48 39.20 -31.24
N LEU A 507 -42.52 39.70 -30.45
CA LEU A 507 -42.46 41.14 -30.15
C LEU A 507 -41.05 41.55 -29.73
N GLU A 508 -40.52 42.52 -30.47
CA GLU A 508 -39.19 43.11 -30.31
C GLU A 508 -39.34 44.52 -29.70
N LYS A 509 -38.36 44.96 -28.90
CA LYS A 509 -38.27 46.32 -28.30
C LYS A 509 -39.32 46.56 -27.19
N ASP A 510 -39.09 47.40 -26.17
CA ASP A 510 -38.28 48.64 -26.17
C ASP A 510 -37.80 49.04 -24.74
N MET A 511 -37.32 50.28 -24.59
CA MET A 511 -37.02 51.03 -23.35
C MET A 511 -35.66 50.83 -22.66
N GLN A 512 -34.66 51.55 -23.16
CA GLN A 512 -33.80 52.33 -22.27
C GLN A 512 -34.59 53.54 -21.72
N LYS A 513 -34.56 53.80 -20.40
CA LYS A 513 -34.11 55.08 -19.80
C LYS A 513 -34.41 55.24 -18.31
N ASN A 514 -33.55 56.04 -17.67
CA ASN A 514 -33.67 56.63 -16.33
C ASN A 514 -33.67 55.61 -15.16
N GLU A 515 -33.26 55.98 -13.95
CA GLU A 515 -32.98 57.34 -13.45
C GLU A 515 -31.55 57.51 -12.88
N LYS A 516 -31.25 58.70 -12.36
CA LYS A 516 -29.91 59.16 -12.03
C LYS A 516 -29.85 59.74 -10.61
N ASP A 517 -28.62 60.01 -10.17
CA ASP A 517 -28.25 60.93 -9.10
C ASP A 517 -28.66 60.60 -7.65
N THR A 518 -27.67 60.18 -6.86
CA THR A 518 -27.28 61.04 -5.74
C THR A 518 -25.76 60.95 -5.50
N CYS A 519 -25.17 62.02 -4.98
CA CYS A 519 -23.73 62.23 -4.82
C CYS A 519 -23.43 62.63 -3.37
N SER A 520 -22.28 62.20 -2.81
CA SER A 520 -21.48 63.01 -1.85
C SER A 520 -20.30 62.25 -1.22
N LYS A 521 -19.06 62.70 -1.52
CA LYS A 521 -17.87 62.80 -0.61
C LYS A 521 -17.20 61.49 -0.15
N ASP A 522 -15.89 61.35 -0.37
CA ASP A 522 -14.75 61.63 0.54
C ASP A 522 -14.59 60.56 1.65
N GLU A 523 -13.39 60.16 2.07
CA GLU A 523 -12.08 60.83 1.99
C GLU A 523 -10.96 60.03 1.31
N ARG A 524 -9.86 60.70 0.97
CA ARG A 524 -8.55 60.07 0.73
C ARG A 524 -7.66 60.24 1.95
N ALA A 525 -7.03 59.16 2.40
CA ALA A 525 -5.83 59.23 3.24
C ALA A 525 -4.68 58.47 2.57
N LYS A 526 -3.74 59.20 1.96
CA LYS A 526 -2.37 58.72 1.79
C LYS A 526 -1.61 59.01 3.07
N LEU A 527 -0.65 58.16 3.43
CA LEU A 527 0.60 58.60 4.06
C LEU A 527 1.71 57.60 3.73
N ASP A 528 2.94 58.10 3.70
CA ASP A 528 4.04 57.50 2.96
C ASP A 528 5.00 56.65 3.82
N LEU A 529 6.03 56.14 3.13
CA LEU A 529 7.16 55.35 3.62
C LEU A 529 7.70 55.83 4.98
N HIS A 530 8.18 54.87 5.78
CA HIS A 530 9.57 54.98 6.24
C HIS A 530 10.24 53.62 6.41
N SER A 531 11.49 53.52 5.93
CA SER A 531 12.44 52.49 6.35
C SER A 531 13.20 52.95 7.59
N ILE A 532 13.69 52.02 8.41
CA ILE A 532 14.92 52.16 9.19
C ILE A 532 15.43 50.79 9.68
N ASP A 533 16.70 50.78 10.04
CA ASP A 533 17.60 49.63 10.10
C ASP A 533 17.66 48.94 11.50
N ASN A 534 17.90 47.63 11.48
CA ASN A 534 18.73 46.79 12.39
C ASN A 534 18.97 47.04 13.91
N ARG A 535 19.33 45.89 14.55
CA ARG A 535 20.28 45.66 15.67
C ARG A 535 19.88 45.74 17.17
N HIS A 536 20.11 44.57 17.81
CA HIS A 536 21.01 44.30 18.96
C HIS A 536 20.46 44.05 20.39
N HIS A 537 21.24 43.19 21.09
CA HIS A 537 21.20 42.71 22.49
C HIS A 537 19.92 41.95 22.96
N SER A 538 19.94 40.70 23.45
CA SER A 538 20.96 39.75 24.02
C SER A 538 21.35 39.95 25.50
N GLN A 539 21.67 38.82 26.17
CA GLN A 539 22.10 38.64 27.58
C GLN A 539 20.95 38.81 28.63
N VAL A 540 20.94 38.25 29.87
CA VAL A 540 21.82 37.39 30.72
C VAL A 540 20.92 36.73 31.82
N VAL A 541 21.16 35.69 32.66
CA VAL A 541 22.28 34.83 33.18
C VAL A 541 21.66 33.42 33.50
N GLU A 542 22.31 32.25 33.43
CA GLU A 542 23.07 31.47 34.47
C GLU A 542 22.36 31.23 35.84
N PHE A 543 22.54 30.15 36.63
CA PHE A 543 23.76 29.48 37.13
C PHE A 543 23.57 27.96 37.46
N TYR A 544 24.59 27.13 37.17
CA TYR A 544 25.35 26.18 38.07
C TYR A 544 24.62 25.33 39.15
N THR A 545 25.05 24.14 39.62
CA THR A 545 26.05 23.05 39.33
C THR A 545 25.66 21.86 40.24
N GLY A 546 26.06 20.58 40.10
CA GLY A 546 27.12 19.89 39.35
C GLY A 546 28.00 19.05 40.30
N LEU A 547 28.39 17.80 39.96
CA LEU A 547 29.48 17.03 40.62
C LEU A 547 29.85 15.73 39.85
N VAL A 548 31.06 15.22 40.10
CA VAL A 548 31.84 14.20 39.37
C VAL A 548 32.76 13.51 40.42
N PRO A 549 33.04 12.17 40.39
CA PRO A 549 34.36 11.71 39.89
C PRO A 549 34.51 10.26 39.33
N GLU A 550 35.39 10.14 38.33
CA GLU A 550 36.49 9.13 38.18
C GLU A 550 36.16 7.63 37.89
N ALA A 551 37.06 6.81 37.34
CA ALA A 551 38.53 6.94 37.24
C ALA A 551 39.18 6.42 35.92
N GLU A 552 40.36 7.01 35.60
CA GLU A 552 41.60 6.43 35.00
C GLU A 552 41.60 5.65 33.65
N GLY A 553 42.60 5.81 32.76
CA GLY A 553 43.70 6.79 32.75
C GLY A 553 44.83 6.54 31.71
N MET A 554 45.63 7.60 31.44
CA MET A 554 47.06 7.61 31.04
C MET A 554 47.53 7.00 29.67
N VAL A 555 48.59 7.48 28.97
CA VAL A 555 49.55 8.60 29.20
C VAL A 555 50.22 9.13 27.89
N SER A 556 50.46 10.46 27.78
CA SER A 556 51.48 11.19 26.94
C SER A 556 51.58 10.96 25.41
N ARG A 557 52.19 11.80 24.55
CA ARG A 557 52.61 13.24 24.46
C ARG A 557 52.84 13.48 22.93
N SER A 558 52.58 14.65 22.31
CA SER A 558 53.49 15.81 22.27
C SER A 558 52.91 16.97 21.40
N MET A 559 53.65 18.07 21.27
CA MET A 559 53.24 19.40 20.81
C MET A 559 53.05 19.64 19.28
N CYS A 560 52.11 20.55 18.99
CA CYS A 560 52.13 21.67 18.02
C CYS A 560 52.64 21.51 16.56
N ASP A 561 51.70 21.64 15.60
CA ASP A 561 51.84 22.46 14.38
C ASP A 561 50.41 22.90 13.89
N PRO A 562 50.12 24.21 13.73
CA PRO A 562 48.81 24.69 13.26
C PRO A 562 48.61 24.77 11.73
N HIS A 563 49.51 24.27 10.86
CA HIS A 563 49.43 24.47 9.40
C HIS A 563 48.97 23.27 8.54
N ARG A 564 47.95 22.49 8.95
CA ARG A 564 47.29 21.53 8.03
C ARG A 564 45.80 21.21 8.30
N LYS A 565 44.89 22.16 8.02
CA LYS A 565 43.42 21.96 8.10
C LYS A 565 42.63 22.45 6.86
N SER A 566 43.06 22.06 5.67
CA SER A 566 42.27 22.16 4.42
C SER A 566 42.01 20.81 3.74
N ASP A 567 42.76 19.75 4.10
CA ASP A 567 42.86 18.51 3.31
C ASP A 567 42.34 17.24 4.05
N LEU A 568 41.33 17.42 4.91
CA LEU A 568 40.74 16.34 5.73
C LEU A 568 39.22 16.42 5.91
N ARG A 569 38.53 17.08 4.96
CA ARG A 569 37.07 16.94 4.74
C ARG A 569 36.73 16.08 3.51
N SER A 570 37.73 15.48 2.88
CA SER A 570 37.63 14.72 1.61
C SER A 570 37.46 13.20 1.78
N ARG A 571 37.48 12.65 3.01
CA ARG A 571 37.58 11.19 3.25
C ARG A 571 36.48 10.53 4.11
N PHE A 572 35.40 11.24 4.45
CA PHE A 572 34.22 10.62 5.08
C PHE A 572 32.92 11.04 4.38
N ARG A 573 32.73 10.55 3.14
CA ARG A 573 31.39 10.20 2.65
C ARG A 573 31.17 8.73 3.04
N MET A 574 30.30 8.47 4.02
CA MET A 574 29.81 7.10 4.21
C MET A 574 28.87 6.79 3.05
N SER A 575 29.20 5.74 2.29
CA SER A 575 28.37 5.24 1.21
C SER A 575 27.12 4.55 1.76
N GLU A 576 25.97 4.85 1.17
CA GLU A 576 24.76 4.03 1.31
C GLU A 576 25.04 2.57 0.89
N PRO A 577 24.35 1.57 1.46
CA PRO A 577 24.50 0.17 1.04
C PRO A 577 23.97 0.00 -0.38
N SER A 578 24.88 0.02 -1.36
CA SER A 578 24.55 -0.02 -2.78
C SER A 578 23.99 -1.38 -3.21
N LEU A 579 22.68 -1.44 -3.43
CA LEU A 579 22.08 -2.42 -4.34
C LEU A 579 22.83 -2.39 -5.69
N PRO A 580 23.03 -3.53 -6.37
CA PRO A 580 23.83 -3.61 -7.60
C PRO A 580 23.08 -3.01 -8.80
N ARG A 581 22.99 -1.67 -8.84
CA ARG A 581 22.47 -0.91 -9.98
C ARG A 581 23.40 -1.11 -11.17
N ARG A 582 22.95 -1.85 -12.19
CA ARG A 582 23.41 -1.64 -13.57
C ARG A 582 22.91 -0.27 -14.02
N GLN A 583 23.67 0.78 -13.72
CA GLN A 583 23.32 2.14 -14.12
C GLN A 583 23.32 2.25 -15.65
N VAL A 584 22.27 2.89 -16.18
CA VAL A 584 22.31 3.48 -17.51
C VAL A 584 23.27 4.68 -17.50
N PRO A 585 24.02 4.95 -18.59
CA PRO A 585 24.94 6.08 -18.68
C PRO A 585 24.23 7.44 -18.53
N LYS A 586 24.97 8.50 -18.17
CA LYS A 586 24.47 9.88 -18.33
C LYS A 586 24.29 10.20 -19.82
N LEU A 587 23.36 11.12 -20.12
CA LEU A 587 23.20 11.69 -21.46
C LEU A 587 24.50 12.44 -21.86
N PRO A 588 25.15 12.12 -22.99
CA PRO A 588 26.33 12.85 -23.45
C PRO A 588 26.00 14.32 -23.78
N VAL A 589 27.03 15.15 -23.86
CA VAL A 589 26.94 16.48 -24.51
C VAL A 589 27.61 16.32 -25.89
N PRO A 590 26.94 16.59 -27.02
CA PRO A 590 27.56 16.53 -28.33
C PRO A 590 28.68 17.57 -28.51
N PRO A 591 29.65 17.35 -29.42
CA PRO A 591 30.60 18.40 -29.79
C PRO A 591 29.90 19.59 -30.44
N LEU A 592 30.20 20.81 -29.97
CA LEU A 592 29.66 22.07 -30.52
C LEU A 592 29.70 22.11 -32.06
N GLN A 593 30.87 21.86 -32.64
CA GLN A 593 31.10 21.97 -34.08
C GLN A 593 30.28 20.95 -34.90
N GLN A 594 30.07 19.74 -34.37
CA GLN A 594 29.16 18.75 -34.96
C GLN A 594 27.72 19.29 -34.97
N THR A 595 27.26 19.82 -33.83
CA THR A 595 25.91 20.37 -33.68
C THR A 595 25.66 21.56 -34.61
N LEU A 596 26.60 22.51 -34.69
CA LEU A 596 26.51 23.67 -35.58
C LEU A 596 26.53 23.27 -37.07
N HIS A 597 27.38 22.30 -37.45
CA HIS A 597 27.42 21.78 -38.82
C HIS A 597 26.11 21.07 -39.20
N MET A 598 25.62 20.17 -38.35
CA MET A 598 24.35 19.46 -38.56
C MET A 598 23.15 20.42 -38.59
N TYR A 599 23.13 21.46 -37.76
CA TYR A 599 22.10 22.50 -37.79
C TYR A 599 22.06 23.22 -39.14
N LEU A 600 23.22 23.67 -39.65
CA LEU A 600 23.29 24.29 -40.98
C LEU A 600 22.89 23.30 -42.09
N GLN A 601 23.29 22.02 -42.01
CA GLN A 601 22.86 21.01 -42.97
C GLN A 601 21.33 20.79 -42.96
N CYS A 602 20.72 20.68 -41.78
CA CYS A 602 19.26 20.52 -41.64
C CYS A 602 18.47 21.71 -42.21
N MET A 603 18.98 22.94 -42.09
CA MET A 603 18.22 24.14 -42.48
C MET A 603 18.47 24.62 -43.91
N LYS A 604 19.55 24.17 -44.57
CA LYS A 604 20.00 24.66 -45.90
C LYS A 604 18.93 24.62 -47.01
N HIS A 605 18.04 23.63 -47.00
CA HIS A 605 16.95 23.46 -47.97
C HIS A 605 15.57 23.88 -47.42
N LEU A 606 15.51 24.41 -46.20
CA LEU A 606 14.27 24.83 -45.52
C LEU A 606 14.10 26.35 -45.43
N VAL A 607 15.14 27.15 -45.72
CA VAL A 607 15.09 28.63 -45.75
C VAL A 607 15.65 29.19 -47.06
N PRO A 608 15.28 30.43 -47.46
CA PRO A 608 15.85 31.09 -48.65
C PRO A 608 17.37 31.25 -48.58
N GLU A 609 18.05 31.24 -49.73
CA GLU A 609 19.52 31.25 -49.81
C GLU A 609 20.17 32.46 -49.11
N GLU A 610 19.57 33.65 -49.22
CA GLU A 610 20.06 34.86 -48.54
C GLU A 610 19.95 34.77 -47.01
N GLN A 611 18.84 34.21 -46.50
CA GLN A 611 18.68 33.95 -45.08
C GLN A 611 19.64 32.86 -44.61
N PHE A 612 19.89 31.82 -45.41
CA PHE A 612 20.92 30.81 -45.10
C PHE A 612 22.34 31.41 -45.04
N LYS A 613 22.70 32.33 -45.94
CA LYS A 613 23.99 33.05 -45.91
C LYS A 613 24.15 33.84 -44.60
N LYS A 614 23.09 34.54 -44.17
CA LYS A 614 23.06 35.26 -42.89
C LYS A 614 23.20 34.31 -41.70
N THR A 615 22.38 33.25 -41.62
CA THR A 615 22.48 32.23 -40.56
C THR A 615 23.87 31.60 -40.50
N LYS A 616 24.49 31.29 -41.66
CA LYS A 616 25.86 30.76 -41.68
C LYS A 616 26.85 31.74 -41.07
N ALA A 617 26.81 33.02 -41.41
CA ALA A 617 27.70 34.03 -40.82
C ALA A 617 27.52 34.15 -39.29
N ILE A 618 26.28 34.01 -38.79
CA ILE A 618 25.98 34.00 -37.35
C ILE A 618 26.54 32.73 -36.67
N VAL A 619 26.36 31.56 -37.29
CA VAL A 619 26.85 30.28 -36.77
C VAL A 619 28.38 30.20 -36.81
N ASP A 620 29.01 30.58 -37.92
CA ASP A 620 30.47 30.65 -38.07
C ASP A 620 31.07 31.55 -36.97
N LYS A 621 30.46 32.72 -36.71
CA LYS A 621 30.83 33.68 -35.64
C LYS A 621 30.64 33.11 -34.23
N PHE A 622 29.57 32.36 -34.00
CA PHE A 622 29.26 31.74 -32.70
C PHE A 622 30.24 30.60 -32.35
N GLY A 623 30.65 29.84 -33.37
CA GLY A 623 31.57 28.70 -33.27
C GLY A 623 33.06 29.01 -33.45
N ILE A 624 33.50 30.27 -33.38
CA ILE A 624 34.94 30.61 -33.40
C ILE A 624 35.62 30.06 -32.12
N ALA A 625 36.86 29.61 -32.25
CA ALA A 625 37.68 29.17 -31.11
C ALA A 625 37.91 30.30 -30.10
N GLY A 626 37.65 30.04 -28.81
CA GLY A 626 37.57 31.07 -27.76
C GLY A 626 36.31 31.94 -27.81
N GLY A 627 35.33 31.57 -28.63
CA GLY A 627 34.08 32.29 -28.82
C GLY A 627 33.00 31.98 -27.78
N LEU A 628 31.84 32.62 -27.97
CA LEU A 628 30.70 32.47 -27.07
C LEU A 628 30.11 31.04 -27.09
N GLY A 629 30.13 30.36 -28.23
CA GLY A 629 29.67 28.98 -28.33
C GLY A 629 30.51 28.01 -27.49
N GLU A 630 31.84 28.14 -27.51
CA GLU A 630 32.73 27.30 -26.69
C GLU A 630 32.60 27.63 -25.19
N SER A 631 32.38 28.90 -24.85
CA SER A 631 32.08 29.32 -23.47
C SER A 631 30.78 28.68 -22.95
N LEU A 632 29.74 28.61 -23.78
CA LEU A 632 28.46 27.96 -23.45
C LEU A 632 28.58 26.43 -23.41
N GLN A 633 29.37 25.83 -24.31
CA GLN A 633 29.70 24.40 -24.31
C GLN A 633 30.34 24.00 -22.98
N GLN A 634 31.37 24.72 -22.53
CA GLN A 634 32.06 24.42 -21.27
C GLN A 634 31.11 24.49 -20.06
N MET A 635 30.25 25.49 -19.99
CA MET A 635 29.26 25.60 -18.92
C MET A 635 28.18 24.50 -18.97
N LEU A 636 27.85 23.99 -20.15
CA LEU A 636 26.94 22.85 -20.33
C LEU A 636 27.60 21.51 -19.96
N GLU A 637 28.89 21.34 -20.27
CA GLU A 637 29.70 20.20 -19.83
C GLU A 637 29.84 20.18 -18.30
N GLU A 638 30.15 21.32 -17.68
CA GLU A 638 30.09 21.49 -16.21
C GLU A 638 28.70 21.14 -15.63
N ARG A 639 27.61 21.49 -16.32
CA ARG A 639 26.24 21.11 -15.91
C ARG A 639 26.04 19.60 -16.03
N SER A 640 26.59 18.95 -17.05
CA SER A 640 26.56 17.49 -17.23
C SER A 640 27.36 16.74 -16.16
N GLU A 641 28.45 17.31 -15.63
CA GLU A 641 29.11 16.76 -14.44
C GLU A 641 28.21 16.87 -13.19
N LYS A 642 27.64 18.07 -12.95
CA LYS A 642 26.89 18.43 -11.73
C LYS A 642 25.50 17.79 -11.62
N THR A 643 24.88 17.39 -12.73
CA THR A 643 23.49 16.86 -12.78
C THR A 643 23.45 15.38 -13.18
N ILE A 644 22.33 14.68 -12.97
CA ILE A 644 22.14 13.30 -13.48
C ILE A 644 21.91 13.33 -15.00
N ASN A 645 21.05 14.24 -15.44
CA ASN A 645 20.74 14.53 -16.83
C ASN A 645 20.69 16.06 -16.99
N TRP A 646 21.50 16.62 -17.90
CA TRP A 646 21.71 18.06 -18.01
C TRP A 646 20.54 18.81 -18.67
N VAL A 647 19.78 18.13 -19.55
CA VAL A 647 18.66 18.73 -20.30
C VAL A 647 17.30 18.53 -19.63
N PHE A 648 17.12 17.51 -18.79
CA PHE A 648 15.80 17.07 -18.29
C PHE A 648 14.88 18.23 -17.86
N ASN A 649 15.35 19.13 -17.01
CA ASN A 649 14.58 20.30 -16.55
C ASN A 649 14.28 21.29 -17.68
N TYR A 650 15.27 21.59 -18.54
CA TYR A 650 15.08 22.52 -19.67
C TYR A 650 14.08 21.97 -20.69
N TRP A 651 14.16 20.67 -20.99
CA TRP A 651 13.27 19.99 -21.93
C TRP A 651 11.84 19.90 -21.39
N LEU A 652 11.67 19.55 -20.10
CA LEU A 652 10.37 19.53 -19.42
C LEU A 652 9.70 20.92 -19.41
N ASP A 653 10.50 21.96 -19.20
CA ASP A 653 10.07 23.35 -19.26
C ASP A 653 9.67 23.78 -20.68
N ASP A 654 10.56 23.61 -21.67
CA ASP A 654 10.35 24.07 -23.05
C ASP A 654 9.21 23.32 -23.76
N MET A 655 9.14 22.00 -23.59
CA MET A 655 8.16 21.13 -24.26
C MET A 655 6.75 21.24 -23.64
N TYR A 656 6.66 21.34 -22.31
CA TYR A 656 5.38 21.22 -21.60
C TYR A 656 5.09 22.37 -20.64
N LEU A 657 5.95 22.61 -19.64
CA LEU A 657 5.55 23.45 -18.51
C LEU A 657 5.48 24.95 -18.84
N ASN A 658 6.15 25.41 -19.90
CA ASN A 658 6.01 26.78 -20.41
C ASN A 658 4.87 26.90 -21.45
N ASN A 659 4.44 25.81 -22.10
CA ASN A 659 3.36 25.85 -23.09
C ASN A 659 2.03 26.27 -22.43
N ARG A 660 1.43 27.38 -22.87
CA ARG A 660 0.21 27.95 -22.29
C ARG A 660 -1.09 27.45 -22.94
N LEU A 661 -1.00 26.71 -24.05
CA LEU A 661 -2.17 26.17 -24.74
C LEU A 661 -2.96 25.18 -23.86
N PRO A 662 -4.28 25.02 -24.07
CA PRO A 662 -5.08 24.03 -23.37
C PRO A 662 -4.52 22.61 -23.53
N LEU A 663 -4.58 21.79 -22.48
CA LEU A 663 -4.08 20.40 -22.54
C LEU A 663 -4.84 19.50 -23.53
N PRO A 664 -6.19 19.54 -23.62
CA PRO A 664 -6.93 18.71 -24.58
C PRO A 664 -6.49 18.99 -26.01
N VAL A 665 -6.32 17.94 -26.81
CA VAL A 665 -5.81 17.98 -28.21
C VAL A 665 -4.36 18.47 -28.34
N ASN A 666 -3.97 19.62 -27.78
CA ASN A 666 -2.67 20.25 -28.04
C ASN A 666 -1.48 19.61 -27.29
N SER A 667 -1.72 19.00 -26.12
CA SER A 667 -0.65 18.43 -25.27
C SER A 667 -0.95 17.02 -24.75
N SER A 668 -2.22 16.66 -24.56
CA SER A 668 -2.62 15.36 -24.03
C SER A 668 -2.89 14.35 -25.15
N PRO A 669 -2.05 13.30 -25.34
CA PRO A 669 -2.37 12.20 -26.24
C PRO A 669 -3.48 11.31 -25.66
N ALA A 670 -4.13 10.58 -26.57
CA ALA A 670 -5.16 9.61 -26.28
C ALA A 670 -4.77 8.22 -26.81
N ILE A 671 -4.96 7.17 -26.01
CA ILE A 671 -5.03 5.79 -26.50
C ILE A 671 -6.49 5.34 -26.52
N ILE A 672 -6.92 4.81 -27.66
CA ILE A 672 -8.24 4.21 -27.87
C ILE A 672 -8.07 2.69 -27.87
N PHE A 673 -8.82 1.98 -27.03
CA PHE A 673 -8.81 0.51 -26.98
C PHE A 673 -9.84 -0.09 -27.96
N ALA A 674 -9.70 -1.37 -28.27
CA ALA A 674 -10.73 -2.15 -28.96
C ALA A 674 -12.13 -1.91 -28.37
N ARG A 675 -13.14 -1.77 -29.24
CA ARG A 675 -14.51 -1.47 -28.85
C ARG A 675 -15.11 -2.61 -28.02
N GLN A 676 -15.62 -2.27 -26.84
CA GLN A 676 -16.29 -3.19 -25.93
C GLN A 676 -17.79 -3.29 -26.25
N HIS A 677 -18.49 -4.28 -25.69
CA HIS A 677 -19.92 -4.53 -25.91
C HIS A 677 -20.66 -4.70 -24.57
N PHE A 678 -21.10 -3.58 -23.98
CA PHE A 678 -21.82 -3.55 -22.70
C PHE A 678 -23.33 -3.57 -22.91
N LYS A 679 -24.03 -4.62 -22.44
CA LYS A 679 -25.48 -4.75 -22.63
C LYS A 679 -26.23 -3.79 -21.72
N ASP A 680 -25.95 -3.88 -20.43
CA ASP A 680 -26.48 -3.00 -19.39
C ASP A 680 -25.37 -2.09 -18.81
N ILE A 681 -25.71 -1.31 -17.78
CA ILE A 681 -24.71 -0.52 -17.04
C ILE A 681 -23.78 -1.42 -16.21
N ASN A 682 -24.24 -2.60 -15.76
CA ASN A 682 -23.42 -3.48 -14.93
C ASN A 682 -22.23 -4.06 -15.70
N ASP A 683 -22.37 -4.36 -16.99
CA ASP A 683 -21.26 -4.76 -17.85
C ASP A 683 -20.18 -3.66 -17.94
N GLN A 684 -20.57 -2.38 -18.08
CA GLN A 684 -19.66 -1.23 -18.07
C GLN A 684 -18.93 -1.10 -16.73
N LEU A 685 -19.66 -1.19 -15.61
CA LEU A 685 -19.09 -1.05 -14.27
C LEU A 685 -18.21 -2.26 -13.88
N ARG A 686 -18.50 -3.47 -14.40
CA ARG A 686 -17.62 -4.65 -14.27
C ARG A 686 -16.30 -4.47 -15.02
N PHE A 687 -16.36 -3.94 -16.25
CA PHE A 687 -15.16 -3.61 -17.01
C PHE A 687 -14.31 -2.58 -16.28
N ALA A 688 -14.93 -1.51 -15.75
CA ALA A 688 -14.25 -0.51 -14.93
C ALA A 688 -13.64 -1.12 -13.64
N ALA A 689 -14.36 -1.99 -12.93
CA ALA A 689 -13.85 -2.67 -11.72
C ALA A 689 -12.61 -3.55 -12.01
N ASN A 690 -12.63 -4.33 -13.10
CA ASN A 690 -11.50 -5.16 -13.53
C ASN A 690 -10.30 -4.29 -14.00
N LEU A 691 -10.58 -3.20 -14.72
CA LEU A 691 -9.55 -2.21 -15.10
C LEU A 691 -8.88 -1.58 -13.86
N ILE A 692 -9.64 -1.23 -12.82
CA ILE A 692 -9.10 -0.71 -11.55
C ILE A 692 -8.27 -1.79 -10.83
N SER A 693 -8.76 -3.03 -10.74
CA SER A 693 -8.00 -4.18 -10.20
C SER A 693 -6.64 -4.33 -10.88
N GLY A 694 -6.63 -4.28 -12.22
CA GLY A 694 -5.41 -4.29 -13.02
C GLY A 694 -4.47 -3.10 -12.76
N VAL A 695 -5.01 -1.90 -12.52
CA VAL A 695 -4.22 -0.71 -12.14
C VAL A 695 -3.58 -0.89 -10.77
N GLN A 696 -4.29 -1.45 -9.78
CA GLN A 696 -3.72 -1.76 -8.48
C GLN A 696 -2.59 -2.79 -8.59
N ASP A 697 -2.76 -3.84 -9.41
CA ASP A 697 -1.72 -4.86 -9.64
C ASP A 697 -0.52 -4.30 -10.41
N TYR A 698 -0.73 -3.44 -11.41
CA TYR A 698 0.38 -2.78 -12.10
C TYR A 698 1.14 -1.82 -11.15
N LYS A 699 0.42 -1.03 -10.35
CA LYS A 699 1.02 -0.18 -9.31
C LYS A 699 1.79 -1.02 -8.28
N ALA A 700 1.32 -2.22 -7.92
CA ALA A 700 2.06 -3.14 -7.05
C ALA A 700 3.45 -3.49 -7.60
N LEU A 701 3.56 -3.73 -8.91
CA LEU A 701 4.83 -4.04 -9.58
C LEU A 701 5.78 -2.83 -9.64
N LEU A 702 5.24 -1.60 -9.61
CA LEU A 702 6.03 -0.38 -9.46
C LEU A 702 6.52 -0.21 -8.02
N ASP A 703 5.61 -0.22 -7.05
CA ASP A 703 5.91 0.01 -5.63
C ASP A 703 6.90 -1.03 -5.06
N THR A 704 6.82 -2.28 -5.53
CA THR A 704 7.74 -3.38 -5.15
C THR A 704 9.01 -3.43 -6.01
N HIS A 705 9.19 -2.52 -6.97
CA HIS A 705 10.27 -2.54 -7.97
C HIS A 705 10.39 -3.87 -8.76
N ALA A 706 9.27 -4.61 -8.89
CA ALA A 706 9.21 -5.93 -9.52
C ALA A 706 8.94 -5.89 -11.04
N LEU A 707 8.64 -4.71 -11.62
CA LEU A 707 8.48 -4.54 -13.06
C LEU A 707 9.81 -4.87 -13.79
N PRO A 708 9.82 -5.78 -14.81
CA PRO A 708 11.03 -6.11 -15.54
C PRO A 708 11.68 -4.88 -16.19
N THR A 709 13.02 -4.83 -16.19
CA THR A 709 13.77 -3.78 -16.87
C THR A 709 13.56 -3.87 -18.37
N ASP A 710 13.18 -2.75 -18.99
CA ASP A 710 13.11 -2.64 -20.45
C ASP A 710 14.50 -2.78 -21.08
N PHE A 711 14.54 -3.29 -22.31
CA PHE A 711 15.74 -3.31 -23.14
C PHE A 711 15.44 -2.73 -24.52
N SER A 712 16.40 -1.99 -25.07
CA SER A 712 16.36 -1.41 -26.40
C SER A 712 16.22 -2.48 -27.49
N ARG A 713 15.64 -2.10 -28.63
CA ARG A 713 15.29 -3.01 -29.73
C ARG A 713 15.68 -2.38 -31.07
N GLY A 714 15.42 -3.08 -32.18
CA GLY A 714 15.87 -2.63 -33.50
C GLY A 714 17.40 -2.56 -33.61
N GLN A 715 17.90 -1.49 -34.22
CA GLN A 715 19.30 -1.36 -34.66
C GLN A 715 20.34 -1.31 -33.53
N LEU A 716 19.95 -0.93 -32.31
CA LEU A 716 20.81 -0.88 -31.13
C LEU A 716 20.21 -1.68 -29.98
N SER A 717 19.85 -2.93 -30.25
CA SER A 717 19.17 -3.81 -29.31
C SER A 717 20.04 -4.29 -28.14
N GLY A 718 19.40 -4.61 -27.01
CA GLY A 718 20.05 -5.28 -25.86
C GLY A 718 20.67 -4.37 -24.79
N HIS A 719 20.57 -3.04 -24.91
CA HIS A 719 20.92 -2.13 -23.80
C HIS A 719 19.74 -1.97 -22.84
N PRO A 720 19.95 -1.92 -21.51
CA PRO A 720 18.88 -1.60 -20.57
C PRO A 720 18.36 -0.17 -20.77
N LEU A 721 17.08 0.06 -20.49
CA LEU A 721 16.45 1.39 -20.52
C LEU A 721 16.12 1.89 -19.11
N CYS A 722 16.18 3.21 -18.92
CA CYS A 722 15.75 3.91 -17.72
C CYS A 722 14.26 3.64 -17.45
N MET A 723 13.94 3.34 -16.19
CA MET A 723 12.59 3.03 -15.72
C MET A 723 11.94 4.20 -14.95
N LYS A 724 12.62 5.36 -14.79
CA LYS A 724 12.13 6.49 -13.97
C LYS A 724 10.73 6.95 -14.37
N GLN A 725 10.43 6.97 -15.67
CA GLN A 725 9.13 7.39 -16.21
C GLN A 725 7.93 6.58 -15.67
N TYR A 726 8.07 5.27 -15.43
CA TYR A 726 6.97 4.43 -14.94
C TYR A 726 6.48 4.88 -13.56
N TYR A 727 7.40 5.30 -12.69
CA TYR A 727 7.07 5.79 -11.36
C TYR A 727 6.29 7.11 -11.40
N GLY A 728 6.35 7.87 -12.52
CA GLY A 728 5.55 9.07 -12.76
C GLY A 728 4.08 8.80 -13.14
N LEU A 729 3.72 7.59 -13.58
CA LEU A 729 2.38 7.25 -14.08
C LEU A 729 1.26 7.59 -13.08
N PHE A 730 1.46 7.25 -11.80
CA PHE A 730 0.46 7.37 -10.75
C PHE A 730 0.88 8.29 -9.58
N SER A 731 2.10 8.83 -9.60
CA SER A 731 2.64 9.69 -8.53
C SER A 731 2.68 11.17 -8.87
N SER A 732 2.27 11.54 -10.09
CA SER A 732 2.39 12.89 -10.61
C SER A 732 1.05 13.64 -10.71
N TYR A 733 1.15 14.97 -10.76
CA TYR A 733 0.08 15.91 -11.08
C TYR A 733 0.70 17.18 -11.71
N ARG A 734 0.06 17.76 -12.72
CA ARG A 734 0.54 18.99 -13.38
C ARG A 734 -0.24 20.22 -12.90
N LEU A 735 0.27 20.91 -11.88
CA LEU A 735 -0.30 22.17 -11.40
C LEU A 735 -0.23 23.26 -12.49
N PRO A 736 -1.33 23.98 -12.78
CA PRO A 736 -1.31 25.16 -13.64
C PRO A 736 -0.59 26.32 -12.93
N GLY A 737 0.03 27.21 -13.70
CA GLY A 737 0.61 28.44 -13.17
C GLY A 737 0.57 29.58 -14.20
N LEU A 738 0.56 30.83 -13.74
CA LEU A 738 0.30 32.01 -14.58
C LEU A 738 1.23 32.14 -15.79
N THR A 739 2.51 31.82 -15.62
CA THR A 739 3.53 31.88 -16.70
C THR A 739 4.15 30.52 -17.01
N LYS A 740 4.17 29.62 -16.02
CA LYS A 740 4.76 28.29 -16.08
C LYS A 740 4.03 27.35 -15.12
N ASP A 741 3.75 26.13 -15.58
CA ASP A 741 3.15 25.04 -14.80
C ASP A 741 4.20 24.36 -13.89
N THR A 742 3.74 23.57 -12.92
CA THR A 742 4.63 22.76 -12.07
C THR A 742 4.21 21.28 -12.11
N LEU A 743 5.10 20.42 -12.63
CA LEU A 743 4.97 18.98 -12.45
C LEU A 743 5.32 18.61 -11.00
N VAL A 744 4.29 18.34 -10.20
CA VAL A 744 4.42 17.76 -8.87
C VAL A 744 4.61 16.26 -9.03
N ALA A 745 5.60 15.70 -8.33
CA ALA A 745 5.77 14.27 -8.16
C ALA A 745 5.85 13.95 -6.66
N GLN A 746 5.09 12.96 -6.21
CA GLN A 746 5.07 12.52 -4.82
C GLN A 746 6.46 12.03 -4.41
N LYS A 747 7.15 12.74 -3.51
CA LYS A 747 8.56 12.45 -3.15
C LYS A 747 8.77 11.19 -2.30
N SER A 748 7.70 10.46 -1.97
CA SER A 748 7.71 9.27 -1.13
C SER A 748 7.28 8.06 -1.96
N ASN A 749 8.07 6.98 -1.91
CA ASN A 749 7.68 5.67 -2.44
C ASN A 749 6.52 5.04 -1.66
N VAL A 750 6.15 5.62 -0.50
CA VAL A 750 4.94 5.27 0.26
C VAL A 750 3.91 6.39 0.04
N MET A 751 2.81 6.06 -0.64
CA MET A 751 1.65 6.97 -0.72
C MET A 751 1.01 7.12 0.67
N PRO A 752 0.40 8.28 0.98
CA PRO A 752 -0.40 8.41 2.20
C PRO A 752 -1.60 7.46 2.13
N GLU A 753 -1.78 6.61 3.15
CA GLU A 753 -3.00 5.79 3.26
C GLU A 753 -4.23 6.64 3.64
N PRO A 754 -5.43 6.29 3.15
CA PRO A 754 -5.71 5.24 2.16
C PRO A 754 -5.31 5.66 0.75
N GLU A 755 -4.97 4.69 -0.11
CA GLU A 755 -4.78 4.98 -1.54
C GLU A 755 -6.14 4.97 -2.25
N HIS A 756 -6.45 6.05 -2.99
CA HIS A 756 -7.73 6.23 -3.67
C HIS A 756 -7.57 6.57 -5.16
N ILE A 757 -8.62 6.31 -5.93
CA ILE A 757 -8.84 6.87 -7.26
C ILE A 757 -9.92 7.96 -7.20
N ILE A 758 -10.05 8.75 -8.27
CA ILE A 758 -11.23 9.58 -8.49
C ILE A 758 -12.07 8.95 -9.61
N VAL A 759 -13.36 8.76 -9.35
CA VAL A 759 -14.34 8.36 -10.37
C VAL A 759 -15.10 9.60 -10.83
N ALA A 760 -15.06 9.88 -12.14
CA ALA A 760 -15.82 10.97 -12.76
C ALA A 760 -17.07 10.38 -13.45
N CYS A 761 -18.25 10.80 -13.02
CA CYS A 761 -19.52 10.36 -13.60
C CYS A 761 -20.51 11.54 -13.63
N ASN A 762 -21.16 11.78 -14.78
CA ASN A 762 -22.04 12.95 -15.00
C ASN A 762 -21.41 14.30 -14.58
N ASN A 763 -20.09 14.44 -14.78
CA ASN A 763 -19.24 15.57 -14.38
C ASN A 763 -19.07 15.76 -12.86
N GLN A 764 -19.56 14.83 -12.04
CA GLN A 764 -19.38 14.75 -10.60
C GLN A 764 -18.14 13.90 -10.27
N PHE A 765 -17.38 14.25 -9.23
CA PHE A 765 -16.12 13.59 -8.87
C PHE A 765 -16.22 12.92 -7.50
N PHE A 766 -16.07 11.59 -7.49
CA PHE A 766 -16.19 10.77 -6.28
C PHE A 766 -14.84 10.18 -5.88
N VAL A 767 -14.51 10.26 -4.59
CA VAL A 767 -13.38 9.53 -4.01
C VAL A 767 -13.75 8.06 -3.87
N LEU A 768 -12.92 7.17 -4.44
CA LEU A 768 -13.01 5.74 -4.21
C LEU A 768 -11.69 5.24 -3.61
N ASP A 769 -11.68 5.01 -2.29
CA ASP A 769 -10.60 4.31 -1.60
C ASP A 769 -10.44 2.91 -2.23
N VAL A 770 -9.25 2.57 -2.72
CA VAL A 770 -8.96 1.26 -3.34
C VAL A 770 -8.01 0.41 -2.51
N VAL A 771 -7.18 1.03 -1.66
CA VAL A 771 -6.37 0.36 -0.61
C VAL A 771 -6.68 0.99 0.75
N ILE A 772 -7.19 0.17 1.67
CA ILE A 772 -7.55 0.58 3.03
C ILE A 772 -6.81 -0.34 4.01
N ASN A 773 -5.96 0.22 4.88
CA ASN A 773 -5.17 -0.53 5.87
C ASN A 773 -4.37 -1.70 5.22
N PHE A 774 -3.64 -1.41 4.15
CA PHE A 774 -2.93 -2.38 3.28
C PHE A 774 -3.81 -3.46 2.61
N ARG A 775 -5.13 -3.49 2.83
CA ARG A 775 -6.07 -4.39 2.13
C ARG A 775 -6.57 -3.71 0.86
N ARG A 776 -6.43 -4.40 -0.28
CA ARG A 776 -7.06 -4.03 -1.55
C ARG A 776 -8.54 -4.39 -1.52
N LEU A 777 -9.37 -3.53 -2.11
CA LEU A 777 -10.72 -3.92 -2.51
C LEU A 777 -10.66 -5.01 -3.59
N SER A 778 -11.61 -5.93 -3.60
CA SER A 778 -11.78 -6.91 -4.67
C SER A 778 -12.59 -6.33 -5.83
N GLU A 779 -12.56 -6.98 -7.00
CA GLU A 779 -13.39 -6.61 -8.16
C GLU A 779 -14.90 -6.54 -7.82
N GLY A 780 -15.39 -7.40 -6.90
CA GLY A 780 -16.77 -7.36 -6.43
C GLY A 780 -17.08 -6.14 -5.54
N ASP A 781 -16.13 -5.77 -4.68
CA ASP A 781 -16.23 -4.56 -3.85
C ASP A 781 -16.20 -3.31 -4.76
N LEU A 782 -15.21 -3.23 -5.66
CA LEU A 782 -15.05 -2.14 -6.64
C LEU A 782 -16.30 -2.00 -7.53
N PHE A 783 -16.87 -3.10 -8.02
CA PHE A 783 -18.13 -3.09 -8.78
C PHE A 783 -19.30 -2.53 -7.95
N THR A 784 -19.44 -2.97 -6.70
CA THR A 784 -20.48 -2.48 -5.76
C THR A 784 -20.33 -0.98 -5.49
N GLN A 785 -19.09 -0.50 -5.38
CA GLN A 785 -18.77 0.92 -5.22
C GLN A 785 -19.11 1.74 -6.46
N LEU A 786 -18.76 1.24 -7.65
CA LEU A 786 -19.08 1.88 -8.92
C LEU A 786 -20.60 1.93 -9.17
N GLN A 787 -21.37 0.92 -8.75
CA GLN A 787 -22.84 0.98 -8.78
C GLN A 787 -23.41 2.08 -7.88
N LYS A 788 -22.86 2.25 -6.67
CA LYS A 788 -23.27 3.32 -5.75
C LYS A 788 -22.92 4.69 -6.32
N ILE A 789 -21.71 4.85 -6.87
CA ILE A 789 -21.26 6.09 -7.53
C ILE A 789 -22.15 6.45 -8.72
N ALA A 790 -22.45 5.51 -9.61
CA ALA A 790 -23.35 5.75 -10.75
C ALA A 790 -24.74 6.22 -10.27
N LYS A 791 -25.32 5.57 -9.25
CA LYS A 791 -26.62 5.96 -8.69
C LYS A 791 -26.62 7.33 -8.00
N MET A 792 -25.53 7.71 -7.32
CA MET A 792 -25.40 9.06 -6.75
C MET A 792 -25.24 10.12 -7.85
N ALA A 793 -24.51 9.82 -8.93
CA ALA A 793 -24.36 10.70 -10.07
C ALA A 793 -25.65 10.89 -10.90
N GLU A 794 -26.70 10.09 -10.68
CA GLU A 794 -28.04 10.23 -11.26
C GLU A 794 -28.97 11.14 -10.43
N ASN A 795 -28.55 11.59 -9.24
CA ASN A 795 -29.40 12.42 -8.37
C ASN A 795 -29.32 13.91 -8.74
N GLU A 796 -30.36 14.44 -9.41
CA GLU A 796 -30.40 15.83 -9.85
C GLU A 796 -30.35 16.85 -8.69
N GLU A 797 -30.84 16.50 -7.49
CA GLU A 797 -30.82 17.40 -6.32
C GLU A 797 -29.41 17.58 -5.72
N GLU A 798 -28.48 16.67 -6.00
CA GLU A 798 -27.10 16.67 -5.49
C GLU A 798 -26.05 17.06 -6.56
N MET A 799 -26.47 17.38 -7.79
CA MET A 799 -25.54 17.74 -8.87
C MET A 799 -24.80 19.06 -8.60
N LEU A 800 -23.48 18.98 -8.49
CA LEU A 800 -22.59 20.14 -8.35
C LEU A 800 -22.15 20.68 -9.74
N PRO A 801 -21.65 21.93 -9.80
CA PRO A 801 -21.13 22.50 -11.04
C PRO A 801 -19.99 21.67 -11.67
N PRO A 802 -19.85 21.67 -13.01
CA PRO A 802 -18.94 20.80 -13.74
C PRO A 802 -17.47 21.31 -13.69
N ILE A 803 -16.86 21.35 -12.50
CA ILE A 803 -15.55 21.97 -12.23
C ILE A 803 -14.42 21.42 -13.14
N GLY A 804 -14.49 20.14 -13.53
CA GLY A 804 -13.52 19.52 -14.45
C GLY A 804 -13.37 20.23 -15.79
N LEU A 805 -14.41 20.94 -16.26
CA LEU A 805 -14.36 21.78 -17.46
C LEU A 805 -13.26 22.85 -17.39
N LEU A 806 -12.96 23.37 -16.20
CA LEU A 806 -11.93 24.40 -16.02
C LEU A 806 -10.51 23.88 -16.34
N THR A 807 -10.28 22.56 -16.22
CA THR A 807 -9.01 21.92 -16.62
C THR A 807 -8.84 21.82 -18.14
N THR A 808 -9.91 22.07 -18.91
CA THR A 808 -9.92 22.00 -20.38
C THR A 808 -9.50 23.30 -21.06
N ASP A 809 -9.33 24.37 -20.29
CA ASP A 809 -9.00 25.73 -20.77
C ASP A 809 -7.48 25.95 -20.87
N GLY A 810 -7.07 27.15 -21.28
CA GLY A 810 -5.69 27.59 -21.30
C GLY A 810 -5.03 27.55 -19.92
N ARG A 811 -3.70 27.39 -19.88
CA ARG A 811 -2.99 27.11 -18.62
C ARG A 811 -2.91 28.30 -17.67
N THR A 812 -3.02 29.51 -18.20
CA THR A 812 -3.05 30.75 -17.40
C THR A 812 -4.46 30.98 -16.84
N GLU A 813 -5.46 30.78 -17.68
CA GLU A 813 -6.89 30.87 -17.40
C GLU A 813 -7.30 29.87 -16.31
N TRP A 814 -6.87 28.61 -16.44
CA TRP A 814 -7.04 27.61 -15.38
C TRP A 814 -6.25 27.95 -14.11
N ALA A 815 -5.06 28.56 -14.20
CA ALA A 815 -4.34 29.01 -13.01
C ALA A 815 -5.13 30.10 -12.24
N GLU A 816 -5.73 31.06 -12.94
CA GLU A 816 -6.56 32.12 -12.33
C GLU A 816 -7.86 31.58 -11.73
N ALA A 817 -8.53 30.67 -12.42
CA ALA A 817 -9.71 29.97 -11.92
C ALA A 817 -9.37 29.12 -10.68
N ARG A 818 -8.30 28.31 -10.72
CA ARG A 818 -7.84 27.51 -9.58
C ARG A 818 -7.42 28.38 -8.39
N MET A 819 -6.74 29.52 -8.61
CA MET A 819 -6.45 30.49 -7.54
C MET A 819 -7.72 31.07 -6.89
N THR A 820 -8.83 31.11 -7.61
CA THR A 820 -10.12 31.52 -7.04
C THR A 820 -10.82 30.40 -6.29
N LEU A 821 -10.81 29.17 -6.80
CA LEU A 821 -11.31 27.99 -6.08
C LEU A 821 -10.58 27.80 -4.74
N MET A 822 -9.25 27.90 -4.74
CA MET A 822 -8.36 27.70 -3.57
C MET A 822 -8.61 28.68 -2.39
N LYS A 823 -9.48 29.69 -2.55
CA LYS A 823 -9.88 30.60 -1.46
C LYS A 823 -10.79 29.92 -0.44
N ASP A 824 -11.68 29.04 -0.91
CA ASP A 824 -12.58 28.24 -0.08
C ASP A 824 -11.89 26.99 0.50
N SER A 825 -12.35 26.49 1.65
CA SER A 825 -11.83 25.25 2.27
C SER A 825 -12.25 23.98 1.55
N THR A 826 -13.54 23.81 1.26
CA THR A 826 -14.05 22.58 0.65
C THR A 826 -13.46 22.38 -0.75
N ASN A 827 -13.32 23.46 -1.52
CA ASN A 827 -12.60 23.44 -2.79
C ASN A 827 -11.12 23.02 -2.66
N ARG A 828 -10.39 23.48 -1.62
CA ARG A 828 -9.00 23.05 -1.39
C ARG A 828 -8.93 21.56 -1.09
N ASP A 829 -9.83 21.06 -0.23
CA ASP A 829 -9.84 19.67 0.20
C ASP A 829 -10.21 18.73 -0.98
N SER A 830 -11.18 19.13 -1.83
CA SER A 830 -11.49 18.41 -3.07
C SER A 830 -10.35 18.43 -4.08
N LEU A 831 -9.66 19.57 -4.25
CA LEU A 831 -8.49 19.67 -5.14
C LEU A 831 -7.33 18.78 -4.67
N ASP A 832 -7.01 18.78 -3.37
CA ASP A 832 -5.99 17.91 -2.78
C ASP A 832 -6.31 16.41 -2.96
N MET A 833 -7.59 16.02 -2.83
CA MET A 833 -8.01 14.66 -3.14
C MET A 833 -7.83 14.30 -4.63
N ILE A 834 -8.06 15.22 -5.58
CA ILE A 834 -7.82 14.95 -7.00
C ILE A 834 -6.32 14.94 -7.32
N GLU A 835 -5.54 15.82 -6.68
CA GLU A 835 -4.08 15.89 -6.85
C GLU A 835 -3.40 14.60 -6.40
N ARG A 836 -3.77 14.07 -5.22
CA ARG A 836 -3.16 12.89 -4.60
C ARG A 836 -3.67 11.52 -5.08
N CYS A 837 -4.69 11.44 -5.94
CA CYS A 837 -5.22 10.13 -6.37
C CYS A 837 -4.23 9.34 -7.24
N ILE A 838 -4.44 8.03 -7.38
CA ILE A 838 -3.67 7.17 -8.31
C ILE A 838 -3.95 7.58 -9.76
N CYS A 839 -5.22 7.64 -10.14
CA CYS A 839 -5.70 7.94 -11.49
C CYS A 839 -7.17 8.41 -11.45
N LEU A 840 -7.66 8.88 -12.60
CA LEU A 840 -9.10 9.05 -12.85
C LEU A 840 -9.68 7.84 -13.59
N VAL A 841 -10.94 7.52 -13.28
CA VAL A 841 -11.81 6.62 -14.07
C VAL A 841 -13.08 7.39 -14.46
N CYS A 842 -13.25 7.64 -15.75
CA CYS A 842 -14.35 8.42 -16.30
C CYS A 842 -15.43 7.48 -16.84
N LEU A 843 -16.56 7.42 -16.15
CA LEU A 843 -17.76 6.71 -16.58
C LEU A 843 -18.54 7.61 -17.54
N ASP A 844 -18.26 7.49 -18.82
CA ASP A 844 -18.82 8.36 -19.86
C ASP A 844 -20.25 7.95 -20.24
N SER A 845 -21.14 8.94 -20.33
CA SER A 845 -22.48 8.80 -20.92
C SER A 845 -22.36 8.47 -22.42
N PRO A 846 -23.36 7.80 -23.05
CA PRO A 846 -23.29 7.42 -24.46
C PRO A 846 -23.00 8.61 -25.38
N SER A 847 -22.00 8.46 -26.26
CA SER A 847 -21.57 9.51 -27.18
C SER A 847 -22.68 9.96 -28.13
N GLY A 848 -23.57 9.04 -28.53
CA GLY A 848 -24.68 9.31 -29.45
C GLY A 848 -24.26 9.50 -30.91
N VAL A 849 -23.06 9.03 -31.27
CA VAL A 849 -22.53 9.02 -32.65
C VAL A 849 -22.16 7.59 -33.05
N GLU A 850 -21.94 7.35 -34.34
CA GLU A 850 -21.45 6.06 -34.81
C GLU A 850 -20.06 5.75 -34.22
N LEU A 851 -19.92 4.59 -33.58
CA LEU A 851 -18.66 4.12 -32.98
C LEU A 851 -17.70 3.54 -34.04
N ASN A 852 -17.18 4.42 -34.89
CA ASN A 852 -16.01 4.21 -35.71
C ASN A 852 -14.75 4.79 -35.02
N ASN A 853 -13.56 4.33 -35.43
CA ASN A 853 -12.28 4.70 -34.79
C ASN A 853 -12.04 6.22 -34.70
N THR A 854 -12.49 6.99 -35.70
CA THR A 854 -12.33 8.45 -35.73
C THR A 854 -13.20 9.14 -34.68
N ASN A 855 -14.47 8.73 -34.57
CA ASN A 855 -15.38 9.25 -33.55
C ASN A 855 -14.96 8.84 -32.14
N MET A 856 -14.45 7.60 -31.98
CA MET A 856 -13.86 7.13 -30.73
C MET A 856 -12.64 7.97 -30.31
N ALA A 857 -11.81 8.38 -31.28
CA ALA A 857 -10.66 9.25 -31.03
C ALA A 857 -11.07 10.67 -30.60
N PHE A 858 -12.07 11.29 -31.23
CA PHE A 858 -12.58 12.60 -30.81
C PHE A 858 -13.13 12.57 -29.37
N GLN A 859 -13.90 11.54 -29.02
CA GLN A 859 -14.42 11.35 -27.67
C GLN A 859 -13.32 11.13 -26.63
N MET A 860 -12.23 10.46 -26.99
CA MET A 860 -11.07 10.29 -26.10
C MET A 860 -10.33 11.63 -25.92
N LEU A 861 -9.97 12.32 -27.01
CA LEU A 861 -9.18 13.55 -26.98
C LEU A 861 -9.86 14.70 -26.20
N HIS A 862 -11.16 14.91 -26.39
CA HIS A 862 -11.87 16.09 -25.88
C HIS A 862 -13.32 15.83 -25.41
N GLY A 863 -13.69 14.57 -25.14
CA GLY A 863 -14.97 14.19 -24.52
C GLY A 863 -16.24 14.54 -25.31
N GLY A 864 -16.13 15.01 -26.56
CA GLY A 864 -17.24 15.57 -27.32
C GLY A 864 -17.67 16.99 -26.90
N GLY A 865 -16.91 17.66 -26.03
CA GLY A 865 -17.23 19.00 -25.50
C GLY A 865 -18.24 18.99 -24.34
N TYR A 866 -18.63 20.19 -23.89
CA TYR A 866 -19.43 20.38 -22.66
C TYR A 866 -20.78 19.62 -22.67
N HIS A 867 -21.55 19.66 -23.77
CA HIS A 867 -22.84 18.96 -23.90
C HIS A 867 -22.72 17.43 -24.08
N LYS A 868 -21.56 16.86 -23.77
CA LYS A 868 -21.23 15.43 -23.80
C LYS A 868 -20.44 15.09 -22.53
N ASN A 869 -19.23 14.55 -22.65
CA ASN A 869 -18.38 14.18 -21.52
C ASN A 869 -17.11 15.03 -21.41
N GLY A 870 -17.03 16.18 -22.10
CA GLY A 870 -15.84 17.05 -22.09
C GLY A 870 -15.49 17.60 -20.71
N ALA A 871 -16.50 17.77 -19.83
CA ALA A 871 -16.29 18.17 -18.44
C ALA A 871 -16.16 16.98 -17.46
N ASN A 872 -16.38 15.74 -17.92
CA ASN A 872 -16.25 14.50 -17.15
C ASN A 872 -14.78 14.05 -17.09
N ARG A 873 -13.87 15.00 -16.85
CA ARG A 873 -12.41 14.89 -17.07
C ARG A 873 -11.65 15.76 -16.06
N TRP A 874 -10.36 15.47 -15.88
CA TRP A 874 -9.44 16.29 -15.12
C TRP A 874 -8.04 16.25 -15.74
N TYR A 875 -7.77 17.17 -16.68
CA TYR A 875 -6.63 17.05 -17.60
C TYR A 875 -5.25 17.25 -16.96
N ASP A 876 -5.17 17.83 -15.77
CA ASP A 876 -3.91 17.92 -15.00
C ASP A 876 -3.44 16.55 -14.46
N LYS A 877 -4.30 15.52 -14.43
CA LYS A 877 -3.96 14.20 -13.90
C LYS A 877 -3.37 13.29 -14.99
N PRO A 878 -2.19 12.67 -14.77
CA PRO A 878 -1.47 11.97 -15.85
C PRO A 878 -2.16 10.77 -16.47
N MET A 879 -3.04 10.07 -15.74
CA MET A 879 -3.77 8.90 -16.24
C MET A 879 -5.27 9.08 -15.97
N GLN A 880 -6.04 9.24 -17.05
CA GLN A 880 -7.50 9.29 -17.04
C GLN A 880 -8.05 8.15 -17.91
N PHE A 881 -8.42 7.04 -17.28
CA PHE A 881 -9.07 5.94 -17.98
C PHE A 881 -10.52 6.31 -18.29
N VAL A 882 -10.97 6.05 -19.52
CA VAL A 882 -12.35 6.31 -19.96
C VAL A 882 -13.03 4.98 -20.25
N VAL A 883 -14.24 4.80 -19.68
CA VAL A 883 -15.08 3.61 -19.86
C VAL A 883 -16.51 4.10 -20.18
N GLY A 884 -16.79 4.28 -21.46
CA GLY A 884 -18.07 4.79 -21.96
C GLY A 884 -19.17 3.72 -22.01
N ARG A 885 -20.40 4.13 -21.68
CA ARG A 885 -21.59 3.26 -21.62
C ARG A 885 -21.92 2.57 -22.95
N ASP A 886 -21.50 3.15 -24.06
CA ASP A 886 -21.69 2.64 -25.42
C ASP A 886 -20.60 1.63 -25.88
N GLY A 887 -19.62 1.34 -25.01
CA GLY A 887 -18.51 0.40 -25.28
C GLY A 887 -17.20 1.07 -25.71
N LEU A 888 -17.13 2.40 -25.67
CA LEU A 888 -15.94 3.18 -25.99
C LEU A 888 -14.98 3.24 -24.79
N CYS A 889 -13.83 2.57 -24.89
CA CYS A 889 -12.83 2.52 -23.81
C CYS A 889 -11.45 3.04 -24.26
N GLY A 890 -10.67 3.57 -23.32
CA GLY A 890 -9.32 4.07 -23.58
C GLY A 890 -8.68 4.78 -22.39
N THR A 891 -7.64 5.57 -22.66
CA THR A 891 -7.02 6.48 -21.68
C THR A 891 -6.60 7.80 -22.32
N VAL A 892 -6.80 8.89 -21.59
CA VAL A 892 -6.26 10.22 -21.88
C VAL A 892 -5.10 10.47 -20.92
N CYS A 893 -3.99 11.02 -21.41
CA CYS A 893 -2.79 11.18 -20.59
C CYS A 893 -2.28 12.63 -20.58
N GLU A 894 -1.77 13.07 -19.42
CA GLU A 894 -0.92 14.26 -19.35
C GLU A 894 0.52 13.83 -19.62
N HIS A 895 1.20 14.51 -20.54
CA HIS A 895 2.41 13.99 -21.19
C HIS A 895 3.71 14.44 -20.51
N SER A 896 3.65 15.41 -19.59
CA SER A 896 4.83 15.94 -18.91
C SER A 896 5.63 14.92 -18.06
N PRO A 897 5.08 13.85 -17.45
CA PRO A 897 5.88 12.92 -16.63
C PRO A 897 6.46 11.72 -17.41
N PHE A 898 5.87 11.30 -18.53
CA PHE A 898 6.27 10.08 -19.25
C PHE A 898 5.97 10.12 -20.76
N ASP A 899 6.62 9.25 -21.52
CA ASP A 899 6.50 9.15 -22.98
C ASP A 899 5.57 7.99 -23.43
N GLY A 900 5.08 8.06 -24.67
CA GLY A 900 4.04 7.17 -25.18
C GLY A 900 4.34 5.66 -25.11
N ILE A 901 5.61 5.24 -25.07
CA ILE A 901 5.98 3.83 -24.91
C ILE A 901 5.68 3.31 -23.50
N VAL A 902 5.87 4.14 -22.47
CA VAL A 902 5.58 3.80 -21.06
C VAL A 902 4.07 3.70 -20.84
N MET A 903 3.33 4.65 -21.44
CA MET A 903 1.87 4.64 -21.53
C MET A 903 1.34 3.37 -22.22
N VAL A 904 1.90 2.99 -23.38
CA VAL A 904 1.51 1.76 -24.11
C VAL A 904 1.79 0.51 -23.28
N GLN A 905 2.95 0.38 -22.64
CA GLN A 905 3.24 -0.81 -21.82
C GLN A 905 2.30 -0.94 -20.62
N CYS A 906 1.93 0.18 -19.99
CA CYS A 906 0.89 0.19 -18.95
C CYS A 906 -0.46 -0.28 -19.52
N ALA A 907 -0.94 0.32 -20.62
CA ALA A 907 -2.20 -0.05 -21.25
C ALA A 907 -2.25 -1.53 -21.68
N GLU A 908 -1.20 -2.06 -22.29
CA GLU A 908 -1.16 -3.48 -22.66
C GLU A 908 -1.13 -4.42 -21.45
N TYR A 909 -0.48 -4.03 -20.34
CA TYR A 909 -0.52 -4.83 -19.12
C TYR A 909 -1.96 -4.93 -18.59
N LEU A 910 -2.68 -3.82 -18.55
CA LEU A 910 -4.07 -3.76 -18.09
C LEU A 910 -5.00 -4.59 -18.98
N LEU A 911 -4.90 -4.46 -20.29
CA LEU A 911 -5.66 -5.28 -21.25
C LEU A 911 -5.35 -6.78 -21.09
N ARG A 912 -4.08 -7.16 -20.86
CA ARG A 912 -3.67 -8.56 -20.61
C ARG A 912 -4.06 -9.09 -19.23
N HIS A 913 -4.27 -8.22 -18.24
CA HIS A 913 -4.83 -8.61 -16.94
C HIS A 913 -6.28 -9.07 -17.15
N MET A 914 -7.10 -8.22 -17.79
CA MET A 914 -8.51 -8.48 -18.11
C MET A 914 -8.71 -9.71 -19.02
N CYS A 915 -7.79 -9.97 -19.96
CA CYS A 915 -7.95 -11.02 -20.98
C CYS A 915 -7.03 -12.26 -20.85
N HIS A 916 -6.19 -12.33 -19.81
CA HIS A 916 -5.26 -13.43 -19.50
C HIS A 916 -4.13 -13.76 -20.53
N ARG A 917 -2.91 -13.33 -20.17
CA ARG A 917 -1.55 -13.90 -20.47
C ARG A 917 -0.66 -13.27 -21.56
N ARG A 918 0.63 -13.16 -21.15
CA ARG A 918 1.90 -12.93 -21.88
C ARG A 918 2.16 -11.58 -22.56
N LEU A 919 3.34 -11.03 -22.27
CA LEU A 919 3.91 -9.79 -22.81
C LEU A 919 4.73 -10.07 -24.08
N VAL A 920 4.76 -9.12 -25.02
CA VAL A 920 5.58 -9.12 -26.25
C VAL A 920 6.12 -7.70 -26.56
N PRO A 921 7.12 -7.51 -27.46
CA PRO A 921 7.96 -6.29 -27.45
C PRO A 921 7.75 -5.29 -28.62
N THR A 922 7.74 -3.98 -28.32
CA THR A 922 7.60 -2.86 -29.30
C THR A 922 8.62 -1.72 -29.10
N TYR A 923 8.70 -0.81 -30.10
CA TYR A 923 9.73 0.25 -30.30
C TYR A 923 9.30 1.18 -31.47
N GLU A 924 9.54 2.50 -31.56
CA GLU A 924 9.95 3.57 -30.62
C GLU A 924 9.89 4.94 -31.38
N SER A 925 9.84 6.08 -30.69
CA SER A 925 10.21 7.42 -31.24
C SER A 925 11.41 7.94 -30.44
N ALA A 926 12.48 8.42 -31.12
CA ALA A 926 13.87 8.44 -30.62
C ALA A 926 14.02 8.63 -29.10
N SER A 927 14.14 7.52 -28.37
CA SER A 927 14.15 7.54 -26.92
C SER A 927 15.56 7.72 -26.40
N LEU A 928 15.73 8.73 -25.55
CA LEU A 928 16.93 8.90 -24.75
C LEU A 928 16.91 7.99 -23.51
N ARG A 929 15.91 7.11 -23.31
CA ARG A 929 15.86 6.17 -22.18
C ARG A 929 17.06 5.22 -22.08
N ARG A 930 17.93 5.10 -23.09
CA ARG A 930 19.25 4.44 -22.95
C ARG A 930 20.18 5.17 -21.95
N PHE A 931 19.83 6.40 -21.58
CA PHE A 931 20.52 7.26 -20.62
C PHE A 931 19.65 7.51 -19.38
N ASP A 932 20.27 7.88 -18.26
CA ASP A 932 19.52 8.17 -17.04
C ASP A 932 18.63 9.41 -17.17
N GLU A 933 17.45 9.32 -16.56
CA GLU A 933 16.31 10.24 -16.70
C GLU A 933 15.89 10.55 -18.15
N GLY A 934 16.30 9.74 -19.12
CA GLY A 934 16.07 9.99 -20.54
C GLY A 934 14.60 10.08 -20.95
N ARG A 935 14.29 11.12 -21.72
CA ARG A 935 13.01 11.33 -22.42
C ARG A 935 13.18 11.04 -23.91
N VAL A 936 13.10 12.05 -24.78
CA VAL A 936 13.23 11.92 -26.24
C VAL A 936 14.16 12.96 -26.86
N GLU A 937 14.59 12.68 -28.08
CA GLU A 937 15.38 13.55 -28.96
C GLU A 937 14.66 13.71 -30.31
N ASN A 938 14.93 14.80 -31.05
CA ASN A 938 14.30 15.03 -32.34
C ASN A 938 14.99 14.24 -33.48
N ILE A 939 14.21 13.57 -34.33
CA ILE A 939 14.67 13.09 -35.64
C ILE A 939 14.17 14.07 -36.72
N ARG A 940 15.06 14.95 -37.18
CA ARG A 940 14.77 15.95 -38.23
C ARG A 940 14.64 15.29 -39.61
N SER A 941 13.52 14.61 -39.81
CA SER A 941 13.24 13.69 -40.93
C SER A 941 13.11 14.39 -42.30
N ALA A 942 12.99 15.72 -42.32
CA ALA A 942 13.04 16.53 -43.54
C ALA A 942 14.49 16.73 -44.00
N THR A 943 15.17 15.66 -44.41
CA THR A 943 16.58 15.69 -44.84
C THR A 943 16.74 16.21 -46.29
N SER A 944 17.97 16.61 -46.64
CA SER A 944 18.36 16.97 -48.00
C SER A 944 18.11 15.86 -49.02
N GLU A 945 18.30 14.62 -48.59
CA GLU A 945 18.14 13.37 -49.34
C GLU A 945 16.66 13.05 -49.52
N ALA A 946 15.84 13.23 -48.48
CA ALA A 946 14.39 13.11 -48.57
C ALA A 946 13.82 14.16 -49.54
N PHE A 947 14.29 15.42 -49.46
CA PHE A 947 13.90 16.47 -50.41
C PHE A 947 14.27 16.13 -51.86
N ALA A 948 15.48 15.61 -52.09
CA ALA A 948 15.93 15.15 -53.41
C ALA A 948 15.10 13.96 -53.95
N PHE A 949 14.69 13.03 -53.07
CA PHE A 949 13.82 11.92 -53.41
C PHE A 949 12.39 12.39 -53.78
N VAL A 950 11.71 13.16 -52.92
CA VAL A 950 10.33 13.59 -53.21
C VAL A 950 10.26 14.50 -54.42
N LYS A 951 11.28 15.34 -54.67
CA LYS A 951 11.37 16.12 -55.91
C LYS A 951 11.47 15.23 -57.15
N ALA A 952 12.27 14.16 -57.10
CA ALA A 952 12.39 13.19 -58.19
C ALA A 952 11.14 12.31 -58.38
N MET A 953 10.27 12.20 -57.37
CA MET A 953 8.98 11.51 -57.46
C MET A 953 7.85 12.40 -57.98
N ALA A 954 7.92 13.72 -57.75
CA ALA A 954 6.84 14.67 -58.08
C ALA A 954 7.05 15.49 -59.37
N ASP A 955 8.28 15.56 -59.91
CA ASP A 955 8.58 16.34 -61.12
C ASP A 955 8.49 15.47 -62.39
N ASP A 956 7.27 15.32 -62.94
CA ASP A 956 7.01 14.60 -64.20
C ASP A 956 7.73 15.21 -65.43
N LYS A 957 8.29 16.42 -65.32
CA LYS A 957 9.02 17.08 -66.43
C LYS A 957 10.51 16.72 -66.41
N ALA A 958 11.04 16.37 -65.24
CA ALA A 958 12.36 15.76 -65.12
C ALA A 958 12.24 14.25 -65.42
N ALA A 959 12.76 13.82 -66.57
CA ALA A 959 12.74 12.42 -67.01
C ALA A 959 13.71 11.51 -66.23
N VAL A 960 13.62 11.53 -64.90
CA VAL A 960 14.42 10.74 -63.96
C VAL A 960 14.04 9.27 -64.08
N SER A 961 15.02 8.40 -64.28
CA SER A 961 14.77 6.96 -64.41
C SER A 961 14.32 6.33 -63.08
N ASP A 962 13.49 5.28 -63.14
CA ASP A 962 13.06 4.56 -61.92
C ASP A 962 14.26 3.97 -61.14
N SER A 963 15.38 3.66 -61.81
CA SER A 963 16.64 3.26 -61.15
C SER A 963 17.26 4.40 -60.34
N GLU A 964 17.25 5.63 -60.86
CA GLU A 964 17.74 6.81 -60.14
C GLU A 964 16.78 7.23 -59.00
N LYS A 965 15.47 7.14 -59.22
CA LYS A 965 14.47 7.32 -58.15
C LYS A 965 14.69 6.31 -57.01
N MET A 966 14.96 5.05 -57.35
CA MET A 966 15.31 3.99 -56.40
C MET A 966 16.63 4.27 -55.66
N GLN A 967 17.65 4.85 -56.31
CA GLN A 967 18.87 5.23 -55.61
C GLN A 967 18.60 6.35 -54.60
N LYS A 968 17.94 7.45 -55.01
CA LYS A 968 17.58 8.55 -54.10
C LYS A 968 16.69 8.08 -52.94
N PHE A 969 15.82 7.10 -53.18
CA PHE A 969 15.01 6.48 -52.12
C PHE A 969 15.86 5.75 -51.08
N LYS A 970 16.85 4.95 -51.51
CA LYS A 970 17.82 4.29 -50.62
C LYS A 970 18.67 5.31 -49.86
N ASP A 971 19.12 6.37 -50.53
CA ASP A 971 19.91 7.45 -49.93
C ASP A 971 19.10 8.17 -48.83
N ALA A 972 17.81 8.44 -49.08
CA ALA A 972 16.90 9.01 -48.10
C ALA A 972 16.65 8.07 -46.89
N ILE A 973 16.46 6.77 -47.12
CA ILE A 973 16.36 5.76 -46.04
C ILE A 973 17.65 5.70 -45.22
N ALA A 974 18.81 5.75 -45.87
CA ALA A 974 20.12 5.73 -45.19
C ALA A 974 20.34 7.00 -44.36
N ALA A 975 20.01 8.18 -44.89
CA ALA A 975 20.06 9.44 -44.16
C ALA A 975 19.13 9.43 -42.92
N GLN A 976 17.87 9.00 -43.11
CA GLN A 976 16.91 8.86 -42.01
C GLN A 976 17.39 7.87 -40.94
N THR A 977 17.96 6.74 -41.36
CA THR A 977 18.53 5.72 -40.47
C THR A 977 19.69 6.28 -39.65
N ASN A 978 20.64 6.94 -40.31
CA ASN A 978 21.81 7.53 -39.65
C ASN A 978 21.41 8.63 -38.66
N TYR A 979 20.44 9.48 -39.01
CA TYR A 979 19.91 10.49 -38.09
C TYR A 979 19.19 9.86 -36.90
N SER A 980 18.43 8.78 -37.13
CA SER A 980 17.77 8.02 -36.06
C SER A 980 18.78 7.44 -35.06
N VAL A 981 19.89 6.87 -35.55
CA VAL A 981 21.00 6.37 -34.73
C VAL A 981 21.66 7.49 -33.91
N LEU A 982 21.89 8.66 -34.51
CA LEU A 982 22.41 9.84 -33.80
C LEU A 982 21.46 10.31 -32.70
N ALA A 983 20.15 10.36 -32.95
CA ALA A 983 19.16 10.75 -31.94
C ALA A 983 19.12 9.78 -30.75
N VAL A 984 19.01 8.46 -30.97
CA VAL A 984 18.98 7.45 -29.87
C VAL A 984 20.35 7.19 -29.22
N THR A 985 21.40 7.91 -29.64
CA THR A 985 22.70 7.96 -28.97
C THR A 985 22.98 9.31 -28.30
N GLY A 986 22.02 10.24 -28.31
CA GLY A 986 22.19 11.57 -27.69
C GLY A 986 23.13 12.49 -28.46
N MET A 987 23.29 12.27 -29.79
CA MET A 987 24.24 12.96 -30.67
C MET A 987 23.55 13.80 -31.77
N ALA A 988 22.24 14.04 -31.65
CA ALA A 988 21.50 15.00 -32.47
C ALA A 988 21.55 16.42 -31.86
N ILE A 989 20.78 17.37 -32.41
CA ILE A 989 21.03 18.80 -32.21
C ILE A 989 20.04 19.53 -31.28
N ASP A 990 18.79 19.06 -31.14
CA ASP A 990 17.72 19.87 -30.56
C ASP A 990 17.89 20.07 -29.06
N ASN A 991 18.06 18.99 -28.28
CA ASN A 991 18.38 19.10 -26.86
C ASN A 991 19.68 19.87 -26.61
N HIS A 992 20.67 19.75 -27.50
CA HIS A 992 21.94 20.46 -27.34
C HIS A 992 21.81 21.97 -27.55
N LEU A 993 21.15 22.39 -28.64
CA LEU A 993 20.85 23.81 -28.89
C LEU A 993 19.95 24.39 -27.81
N LEU A 994 19.00 23.62 -27.27
CA LEU A 994 18.21 23.99 -26.08
C LEU A 994 19.10 24.19 -24.85
N GLY A 995 20.01 23.26 -24.55
CA GLY A 995 20.94 23.37 -23.43
C GLY A 995 21.82 24.62 -23.51
N LEU A 996 22.40 24.89 -24.69
CA LEU A 996 23.20 26.09 -24.94
C LEU A 996 22.35 27.39 -24.83
N ARG A 997 21.08 27.37 -25.27
CA ARG A 997 20.15 28.50 -25.17
C ARG A 997 19.76 28.82 -23.73
N GLU A 998 19.46 27.81 -22.92
CA GLU A 998 19.06 28.03 -21.52
C GLU A 998 20.26 28.36 -20.62
N VAL A 999 21.44 27.77 -20.84
CA VAL A 999 22.67 28.21 -20.17
C VAL A 999 23.00 29.66 -20.55
N ALA A 1000 22.76 30.07 -21.81
CA ALA A 1000 22.90 31.47 -22.18
C ALA A 1000 21.88 32.37 -21.46
N ARG A 1001 20.64 31.92 -21.25
CA ARG A 1001 19.60 32.63 -20.50
C ARG A 1001 19.88 32.71 -19.00
N GLU A 1002 20.51 31.71 -18.41
CA GLU A 1002 20.96 31.70 -17.01
C GLU A 1002 22.11 32.70 -16.77
N HIS A 1003 22.97 32.96 -17.76
CA HIS A 1003 24.20 33.75 -17.62
C HIS A 1003 24.21 35.14 -18.28
N PHE A 1004 23.37 35.41 -19.29
CA PHE A 1004 23.37 36.66 -20.05
C PHE A 1004 21.97 37.31 -20.07
N LYS A 1005 21.92 38.66 -20.09
CA LYS A 1005 20.67 39.43 -20.12
C LYS A 1005 19.93 39.35 -21.46
N GLU A 1006 20.66 39.13 -22.54
CA GLU A 1006 20.15 39.05 -23.90
C GLU A 1006 20.61 37.73 -24.52
N LEU A 1007 19.76 37.10 -25.32
CA LEU A 1007 20.09 35.82 -25.94
C LEU A 1007 21.10 36.01 -27.08
N PRO A 1008 22.07 35.09 -27.25
CA PRO A 1008 22.98 35.07 -28.39
C PRO A 1008 22.24 35.09 -29.73
N GLU A 1009 22.80 35.83 -30.70
CA GLU A 1009 22.22 36.10 -32.03
C GLU A 1009 21.68 34.85 -32.76
N ILE A 1010 22.36 33.71 -32.60
CA ILE A 1010 21.97 32.39 -33.15
C ILE A 1010 20.59 31.92 -32.68
N PHE A 1011 20.19 32.21 -31.44
CA PHE A 1011 18.89 31.81 -30.88
C PHE A 1011 17.78 32.83 -31.14
N THR A 1012 18.13 34.01 -31.65
CA THR A 1012 17.18 35.04 -32.11
C THR A 1012 17.01 35.06 -33.63
N ASP A 1013 17.86 34.36 -34.39
CA ASP A 1013 17.77 34.33 -35.85
C ASP A 1013 16.51 33.59 -36.34
N GLU A 1014 15.92 34.10 -37.41
CA GLU A 1014 14.65 33.61 -37.96
C GLU A 1014 14.75 32.15 -38.41
N THR A 1015 15.94 31.68 -38.78
CA THR A 1015 16.19 30.26 -39.10
C THR A 1015 16.08 29.36 -37.86
N TYR A 1016 16.48 29.80 -36.66
CA TYR A 1016 16.33 29.02 -35.42
C TYR A 1016 14.87 29.05 -34.93
N LEU A 1017 14.21 30.21 -35.05
CA LEU A 1017 12.77 30.31 -34.77
C LEU A 1017 11.93 29.45 -35.73
N THR A 1018 12.35 29.33 -36.99
CA THR A 1018 11.72 28.47 -38.00
C THR A 1018 12.07 27.00 -37.81
N SER A 1019 13.31 26.66 -37.40
CA SER A 1019 13.72 25.27 -37.19
C SER A 1019 12.91 24.54 -36.13
N ASN A 1020 12.22 25.27 -35.25
CA ASN A 1020 11.48 24.73 -34.12
C ASN A 1020 9.95 24.90 -34.27
N ARG A 1021 9.48 25.35 -35.45
CA ARG A 1021 8.05 25.37 -35.82
C ARG A 1021 7.70 24.09 -36.57
N PHE A 1022 7.38 23.03 -35.83
CA PHE A 1022 7.15 21.70 -36.40
C PHE A 1022 5.77 21.59 -37.09
N ILE A 1023 5.71 22.04 -38.36
CA ILE A 1023 4.52 21.95 -39.23
C ILE A 1023 4.03 20.51 -39.40
N LEU A 1024 4.92 19.51 -39.33
CA LEU A 1024 4.56 18.10 -39.29
C LEU A 1024 5.19 17.47 -38.04
N SER A 1025 4.36 17.15 -37.05
CA SER A 1025 4.76 16.45 -35.83
C SER A 1025 4.34 14.98 -35.90
N THR A 1026 5.27 14.06 -35.65
CA THR A 1026 5.09 12.63 -35.95
C THR A 1026 5.67 11.72 -34.88
N SER A 1027 5.06 10.57 -34.65
CA SER A 1027 5.59 9.54 -33.74
C SER A 1027 5.15 8.14 -34.14
N GLN A 1028 6.08 7.19 -34.08
CA GLN A 1028 5.74 5.77 -34.11
C GLN A 1028 5.32 5.32 -32.70
N VAL A 1029 4.10 4.80 -32.58
CA VAL A 1029 3.55 4.23 -31.34
C VAL A 1029 2.93 2.87 -31.68
N PRO A 1030 3.76 1.80 -31.78
CA PRO A 1030 3.29 0.48 -32.16
C PRO A 1030 2.76 -0.29 -30.95
N THR A 1031 1.72 -1.08 -31.20
CA THR A 1031 1.00 -1.86 -30.18
C THR A 1031 0.94 -3.33 -30.58
N THR A 1032 0.64 -4.20 -29.63
CA THR A 1032 0.46 -5.64 -29.85
C THR A 1032 -0.94 -6.12 -29.47
N MET A 1033 -1.68 -5.28 -28.74
CA MET A 1033 -3.14 -5.33 -28.60
C MET A 1033 -3.79 -4.43 -29.67
N GLU A 1034 -5.05 -4.71 -29.99
CA GLU A 1034 -5.89 -3.83 -30.82
C GLU A 1034 -6.21 -2.53 -30.07
N MET A 1035 -5.36 -1.53 -30.28
CA MET A 1035 -5.48 -0.17 -29.75
C MET A 1035 -4.61 0.78 -30.57
N PHE A 1036 -4.88 2.09 -30.52
CA PHE A 1036 -4.10 3.09 -31.27
C PHE A 1036 -3.98 4.41 -30.50
N CYS A 1037 -2.95 5.19 -30.84
CA CYS A 1037 -2.61 6.46 -30.20
C CYS A 1037 -2.82 7.66 -31.14
N CYS A 1038 -3.29 8.79 -30.63
CA CYS A 1038 -3.45 10.04 -31.39
C CYS A 1038 -3.27 11.31 -30.53
N TYR A 1039 -3.02 12.45 -31.20
CA TYR A 1039 -2.85 13.79 -30.63
C TYR A 1039 -3.08 14.87 -31.71
N GLY A 1040 -3.18 16.15 -31.30
CA GLY A 1040 -3.34 17.31 -32.19
C GLY A 1040 -2.02 17.84 -32.79
N PRO A 1041 -2.07 18.78 -33.74
CA PRO A 1041 -0.88 19.46 -34.24
C PRO A 1041 -0.26 20.38 -33.17
N VAL A 1042 1.06 20.58 -33.25
CA VAL A 1042 1.81 21.46 -32.32
C VAL A 1042 1.95 22.91 -32.81
N VAL A 1043 1.48 23.22 -34.02
CA VAL A 1043 1.38 24.59 -34.57
C VAL A 1043 0.05 24.76 -35.33
N PRO A 1044 -0.55 25.97 -35.38
CA PRO A 1044 -1.88 26.19 -35.98
C PRO A 1044 -2.01 25.80 -37.46
N ASN A 1045 -0.92 25.89 -38.23
CA ASN A 1045 -0.86 25.53 -39.65
C ASN A 1045 -0.25 24.14 -39.89
N GLY A 1046 -0.27 23.26 -38.89
CA GLY A 1046 0.42 21.98 -38.92
C GLY A 1046 -0.48 20.74 -38.90
N TYR A 1047 0.20 19.59 -38.89
CA TYR A 1047 -0.38 18.26 -38.74
C TYR A 1047 0.25 17.51 -37.55
N GLY A 1048 -0.58 16.75 -36.83
CA GLY A 1048 -0.11 15.65 -35.98
C GLY A 1048 -0.34 14.33 -36.71
N ALA A 1049 0.68 13.47 -36.80
CA ALA A 1049 0.59 12.17 -37.48
C ALA A 1049 1.25 11.05 -36.66
N CYS A 1050 0.44 10.40 -35.82
CA CYS A 1050 0.84 9.22 -35.08
C CYS A 1050 0.59 7.96 -35.92
N TYR A 1051 1.49 6.97 -35.87
CA TYR A 1051 1.35 5.75 -36.65
C TYR A 1051 1.77 4.47 -35.91
N ASN A 1052 1.04 3.38 -36.21
CA ASN A 1052 1.17 2.06 -35.61
C ASN A 1052 1.41 1.04 -36.74
N PRO A 1053 2.67 0.67 -37.03
CA PRO A 1053 3.00 -0.33 -38.04
C PRO A 1053 2.76 -1.77 -37.53
N GLN A 1054 1.99 -2.54 -38.30
CA GLN A 1054 1.75 -3.97 -38.09
C GLN A 1054 2.32 -4.76 -39.29
N PRO A 1055 2.45 -6.11 -39.21
CA PRO A 1055 3.08 -6.90 -40.28
C PRO A 1055 2.40 -6.75 -41.66
N GLU A 1056 1.07 -6.68 -41.69
CA GLU A 1056 0.27 -6.65 -42.92
C GLU A 1056 -0.44 -5.31 -43.18
N HIS A 1057 -0.36 -4.33 -42.26
CA HIS A 1057 -1.04 -3.04 -42.40
C HIS A 1057 -0.37 -1.91 -41.61
N LEU A 1058 -0.64 -0.66 -41.99
CA LEU A 1058 -0.17 0.54 -41.29
C LEU A 1058 -1.39 1.37 -40.86
N LEU A 1059 -1.55 1.60 -39.56
CA LEU A 1059 -2.59 2.49 -39.04
C LEU A 1059 -1.99 3.90 -38.83
N PHE A 1060 -2.66 4.92 -39.37
CA PHE A 1060 -2.30 6.33 -39.23
C PHE A 1060 -3.43 7.14 -38.59
N CYS A 1061 -3.10 7.93 -37.57
CA CYS A 1061 -3.99 8.91 -36.94
C CYS A 1061 -3.50 10.32 -37.27
N ILE A 1062 -4.25 11.04 -38.10
CA ILE A 1062 -3.84 12.33 -38.70
C ILE A 1062 -4.78 13.45 -38.23
N SER A 1063 -4.23 14.42 -37.52
CA SER A 1063 -4.92 15.63 -37.04
C SER A 1063 -4.46 16.89 -37.77
N SER A 1064 -5.34 17.89 -37.86
CA SER A 1064 -5.13 19.22 -38.45
C SER A 1064 -6.19 20.19 -37.91
N PHE A 1065 -5.90 21.50 -37.88
CA PHE A 1065 -6.85 22.50 -37.39
C PHE A 1065 -7.69 23.08 -38.55
N LYS A 1066 -9.02 22.95 -38.46
CA LYS A 1066 -9.98 23.40 -39.50
C LYS A 1066 -9.91 24.90 -39.82
N GLU A 1067 -9.33 25.69 -38.91
CA GLU A 1067 -9.10 27.13 -39.07
C GLU A 1067 -8.04 27.42 -40.14
N CYS A 1068 -7.02 26.55 -40.25
CA CYS A 1068 -6.00 26.66 -41.27
C CYS A 1068 -6.48 26.03 -42.59
N LYS A 1069 -6.94 26.89 -43.51
CA LYS A 1069 -7.42 26.53 -44.86
C LYS A 1069 -6.40 25.81 -45.74
N GLU A 1070 -5.12 25.82 -45.36
CA GLU A 1070 -4.03 25.12 -46.05
C GLU A 1070 -3.90 23.65 -45.59
N THR A 1071 -4.49 23.28 -44.45
CA THR A 1071 -4.40 21.93 -43.89
C THR A 1071 -5.70 21.13 -44.06
N SER A 1072 -5.57 19.82 -44.28
CA SER A 1072 -6.72 18.90 -44.32
C SER A 1072 -6.27 17.46 -44.06
N SER A 1073 -6.63 16.91 -42.89
CA SER A 1073 -6.31 15.52 -42.52
C SER A 1073 -6.74 14.50 -43.59
N ALA A 1074 -7.89 14.71 -44.24
CA ALA A 1074 -8.42 13.80 -45.25
C ALA A 1074 -7.62 13.84 -46.56
N MET A 1075 -7.06 15.00 -46.93
CA MET A 1075 -6.17 15.11 -48.09
C MET A 1075 -4.78 14.57 -47.76
N PHE A 1076 -4.26 14.84 -46.57
CA PHE A 1076 -2.98 14.32 -46.11
C PHE A 1076 -2.99 12.79 -45.98
N ALA A 1077 -4.07 12.19 -45.47
CA ALA A 1077 -4.23 10.74 -45.43
C ALA A 1077 -4.16 10.09 -46.82
N LYS A 1078 -4.85 10.66 -47.82
CA LYS A 1078 -4.78 10.22 -49.23
C LYS A 1078 -3.38 10.42 -49.84
N ALA A 1079 -2.68 11.49 -49.46
CA ALA A 1079 -1.30 11.72 -49.90
C ALA A 1079 -0.32 10.69 -49.30
N VAL A 1080 -0.51 10.29 -48.03
CA VAL A 1080 0.25 9.21 -47.38
C VAL A 1080 -0.02 7.87 -48.06
N GLU A 1081 -1.29 7.52 -48.30
CA GLU A 1081 -1.69 6.31 -49.04
C GLU A 1081 -1.05 6.25 -50.42
N ALA A 1082 -1.20 7.30 -51.23
CA ALA A 1082 -0.61 7.39 -52.56
C ALA A 1082 0.92 7.30 -52.54
N SER A 1083 1.57 7.91 -51.54
CA SER A 1083 3.04 7.86 -51.38
C SER A 1083 3.53 6.45 -51.06
N LEU A 1084 2.84 5.74 -50.15
CA LEU A 1084 3.16 4.35 -49.79
C LEU A 1084 2.99 3.40 -50.99
N LEU A 1085 1.92 3.58 -51.77
CA LEU A 1085 1.69 2.82 -53.01
C LEU A 1085 2.77 3.10 -54.05
N ALA A 1086 3.12 4.38 -54.29
CA ALA A 1086 4.18 4.75 -55.23
C ALA A 1086 5.57 4.22 -54.82
N MET A 1087 5.89 4.25 -53.52
CA MET A 1087 7.12 3.67 -52.97
C MET A 1087 7.16 2.14 -53.15
N ARG A 1088 6.06 1.44 -52.85
CA ARG A 1088 5.91 -0.02 -53.08
C ARG A 1088 6.11 -0.37 -54.55
N ASP A 1089 5.49 0.39 -55.45
CA ASP A 1089 5.52 0.09 -56.88
C ASP A 1089 6.89 0.40 -57.50
N LEU A 1090 7.60 1.42 -56.99
CA LEU A 1090 9.02 1.67 -57.29
C LEU A 1090 9.91 0.49 -56.86
N CYS A 1091 9.70 -0.06 -55.66
CA CYS A 1091 10.38 -1.27 -55.20
C CYS A 1091 10.12 -2.48 -56.11
N ASN A 1092 8.86 -2.75 -56.45
CA ASN A 1092 8.45 -3.89 -57.27
C ASN A 1092 9.02 -3.82 -58.70
N LYS A 1093 9.05 -2.63 -59.31
CA LYS A 1093 9.67 -2.44 -60.63
C LYS A 1093 11.16 -2.77 -60.59
N CYS A 1094 11.92 -2.18 -59.68
CA CYS A 1094 13.37 -2.34 -59.62
C CYS A 1094 13.82 -3.74 -59.20
N SER A 1095 13.02 -4.49 -58.43
CA SER A 1095 13.34 -5.90 -58.10
C SER A 1095 13.18 -6.84 -59.30
N SER A 1096 12.22 -6.55 -60.20
CA SER A 1096 12.00 -7.38 -61.41
C SER A 1096 13.18 -7.33 -62.39
N THR A 1097 13.90 -6.20 -62.48
CA THR A 1097 15.06 -6.01 -63.36
C THR A 1097 16.32 -6.80 -62.97
N THR A 1098 16.38 -7.39 -61.77
CA THR A 1098 17.57 -8.12 -61.28
C THR A 1098 17.59 -9.64 -61.56
N ALA A 1099 16.54 -10.19 -62.18
CA ALA A 1099 16.35 -11.65 -62.30
C ALA A 1099 16.69 -12.23 -63.68
N LYS A 1100 17.99 -12.27 -64.05
CA LYS A 1100 18.47 -13.16 -65.14
C LYS A 1100 19.97 -13.51 -65.06
N PRO A 1101 20.36 -14.57 -64.31
CA PRO A 1101 21.66 -15.21 -64.47
C PRO A 1101 21.77 -15.89 -65.85
N PRO A 1102 22.97 -16.00 -66.44
CA PRO A 1102 23.16 -16.78 -67.67
C PRO A 1102 22.96 -18.28 -67.39
N ALA A 1103 22.36 -19.00 -68.35
CA ALA A 1103 22.10 -20.42 -68.22
C ALA A 1103 23.41 -21.23 -68.18
N LYS A 1104 23.59 -22.03 -67.13
CA LYS A 1104 24.52 -23.17 -67.16
C LYS A 1104 23.78 -24.37 -67.76
N GLN A 1105 24.46 -25.11 -68.64
CA GLN A 1105 23.93 -26.33 -69.22
C GLN A 1105 23.90 -27.46 -68.20
N ASP A 1106 22.95 -28.39 -68.35
CA ASP A 1106 22.78 -29.53 -67.47
C ASP A 1106 23.96 -30.51 -67.52
N ALA A 1107 24.30 -31.05 -66.35
CA ALA A 1107 25.08 -32.27 -66.20
C ALA A 1107 24.42 -33.11 -65.09
N THR A 1108 23.76 -34.18 -65.50
CA THR A 1108 22.84 -34.97 -64.66
C THR A 1108 23.56 -36.00 -63.77
N THR A 1109 22.79 -36.60 -62.85
CA THR A 1109 22.96 -37.94 -62.24
C THR A 1109 23.77 -38.06 -60.93
N GLN A 1110 23.21 -38.86 -60.00
CA GLN A 1110 23.86 -39.51 -58.83
C GLN A 1110 24.39 -38.56 -57.72
N LEU A 1111 24.16 -38.80 -56.42
CA LEU A 1111 23.80 -40.03 -55.68
C LEU A 1111 22.89 -39.75 -54.47
N GLN A 1112 22.33 -40.82 -53.88
CA GLN A 1112 21.79 -40.83 -52.51
C GLN A 1112 22.83 -41.37 -51.51
N SER A 1113 22.51 -41.20 -50.22
CA SER A 1113 23.09 -41.81 -49.01
C SER A 1113 24.40 -41.23 -48.42
N ASP A 1114 24.44 -41.33 -47.08
CA ASP A 1114 25.58 -41.30 -46.15
C ASP A 1114 26.53 -40.07 -46.18
N HIS A 1115 26.62 -39.29 -45.10
CA HIS A 1115 27.11 -39.78 -43.81
C HIS A 1115 26.61 -38.99 -42.58
N GLN A 1116 26.78 -39.62 -41.41
CA GLN A 1116 26.65 -39.01 -40.09
C GLN A 1116 27.82 -38.05 -39.79
N HIS A 1117 27.55 -36.96 -39.07
CA HIS A 1117 28.20 -36.76 -37.77
C HIS A 1117 27.46 -35.80 -36.82
#